data_AF-A0A7S3QD48-F1
#
_entry.id   AF-A0A7S3QD48-F1
#
_cell.length_a   1.000
_cell.length_b   1.000
_cell.length_c   1.000
_cell.angle_alpha   90.00
_cell.angle_beta   90.00
_cell.angle_gamma   90.00
#
_symmetry.space_group_name_H-M   'P 1'
#
loop_
_entity.id
_entity.type
_entity.pdbx_description
1 polymer ?
#
loop_
_entity_poly.entity_id
_entity_poly.type
_entity_poly.pdbx_seq_one_letter_code
_entity_poly.pdbx_strand_id
1 'polypeptide(L)'
;MADEEEVGAVEVPLVGNAIGNEVPIVGNGIGNIVLRDHETLETPSCRIDFQGKQSHILNTGNSQIVLESQKNSNVLKVKQFDEATPGLLLLRFAYTLMAVLMAGFLFVFCVQLILFLFLGLAIESGLTSKQNGFNFGVFFGTLLAIPSFLFGLSNAMTIAMAFIADTWNGQKLMKTVIKWDSVLVDWLSCVVFMLVPLFTAGISLASGSKDWWEHATIAWFVCIFLYYLLFAAVTIYFEVDGCFELMRYHGKVRSTYDSSTSKFNLKTATESIMMKQKSLLSGFKIANYIANSSEPQTIETDWRVVEEKDRFVATFGLLSRITVVCAKSGIFYKMLDTPERKYTIDEARGYAPFVTSHSWGLEKMYCRNRQSNLVAVVDGKSAMTRNQVRSSFICYFLGFVTTLFLIAAFLAWFESSPAFIGVICGLYILYVFSSAKNAWAMKHIYGELKKKDKTNQTSTLGQVRAPFRINEANDRFCWIMFILEFIFGYVLPMITLFAAGNYPVGIVFGVTATITGCRRFFSSVVILQELGSLDGMELNNTIFDEDNDGELKAEEEWREKHRLGQIISEISSGVKRKFWMSLYAFFIVIFCAIFMSAVALGSNAGKTIGQDMSDNHEYLGSGDLQYSSCQLGQGIVTPAGLENSLVDFTFLANVAYEDPNSTEVSLGKWFRADEDVSAGDALTDGVIDHQNIVDDFKTEYEAENGESAVTYKFIGFPGESGRNLGVVTIRGTSNSWDALTDAQLWSSAALAQYVRAILPLGNWLTSILPYLVKAVSLIESSRLEEVAFYKQTTSFIEHLKETSDLYDNIVITGHSLGGGLAMISGAQTKVPSIALSGPNALISRFTFEPQITPEDLEKYTFNIVPDRDPVPRIDDLSQNYQRIKCLSSPNAPVDCHFGKRSLCEILYTCGSSGRPVPCSCVNEYDYPEPNIIDDNGSTFAENCS
;
A
#
# COMPACT_ATOMS: atom_id res chain seq x y z
N MET A 1 35.15 -30.26 -17.27
CA MET A 1 36.04 -30.06 -16.12
C MET A 1 35.13 -29.75 -14.95
N ALA A 2 34.76 -30.78 -14.21
CA ALA A 2 33.90 -30.68 -13.03
C ALA A 2 34.78 -31.10 -11.86
N ASP A 3 35.21 -30.13 -11.06
CA ASP A 3 35.80 -30.38 -9.76
C ASP A 3 34.62 -30.54 -8.78
N GLU A 4 34.47 -31.75 -8.24
CA GLU A 4 33.59 -32.02 -7.10
C GLU A 4 34.20 -31.35 -5.87
N GLU A 5 33.60 -30.26 -5.41
CA GLU A 5 33.93 -29.64 -4.14
C GLU A 5 33.20 -30.42 -3.02
N GLU A 6 33.97 -31.24 -2.30
CA GLU A 6 33.49 -32.08 -1.20
C GLU A 6 33.09 -31.20 0.00
N VAL A 7 31.80 -30.88 0.10
CA VAL A 7 31.24 -30.17 1.26
C VAL A 7 31.30 -31.08 2.49
N GLY A 8 32.06 -30.64 3.51
CA GLY A 8 32.33 -31.41 4.73
C GLY A 8 31.08 -31.95 5.42
N ALA A 9 31.03 -33.27 5.58
CA ALA A 9 30.00 -33.97 6.34
C ALA A 9 30.05 -33.54 7.82
N VAL A 10 28.96 -32.99 8.33
CA VAL A 10 28.79 -32.70 9.77
C VAL A 10 28.20 -33.94 10.42
N GLU A 11 29.04 -34.71 11.13
CA GLU A 11 28.56 -35.78 12.00
C GLU A 11 27.99 -35.18 13.29
N VAL A 12 26.68 -35.33 13.50
CA VAL A 12 26.02 -34.96 14.76
C VAL A 12 25.82 -36.24 15.58
N PRO A 13 26.57 -36.46 16.67
CA PRO A 13 26.31 -37.57 17.57
C PRO A 13 25.02 -37.29 18.35
N LEU A 14 24.07 -38.23 18.30
CA LEU A 14 22.95 -38.27 19.25
C LEU A 14 23.52 -38.62 20.63
N VAL A 15 23.72 -37.61 21.48
CA VAL A 15 24.16 -37.80 22.87
C VAL A 15 22.94 -38.24 23.70
N GLY A 16 22.74 -39.55 23.78
CA GLY A 16 21.96 -40.16 24.86
C GLY A 16 22.89 -40.48 26.02
N ASN A 17 22.89 -39.66 27.07
CA ASN A 17 23.07 -40.14 28.46
C ASN A 17 22.91 -39.03 29.50
N ALA A 18 22.34 -39.46 30.64
CA ALA A 18 22.25 -38.85 31.97
C ALA A 18 21.06 -37.93 32.27
N ILE A 19 19.92 -38.51 32.71
CA ILE A 19 19.34 -38.30 34.06
C ILE A 19 18.74 -39.63 34.53
N GLY A 20 19.10 -40.05 35.75
CA GLY A 20 18.57 -41.25 36.40
C GLY A 20 17.13 -41.05 36.88
N ASN A 21 16.24 -41.89 36.37
CA ASN A 21 15.21 -42.60 37.13
C ASN A 21 14.84 -43.83 36.30
N GLU A 22 15.18 -44.99 36.83
CA GLU A 22 15.04 -46.29 36.18
C GLU A 22 13.56 -46.61 35.91
N VAL A 23 13.15 -46.50 34.65
CA VAL A 23 12.17 -47.43 34.07
C VAL A 23 12.99 -48.47 33.31
N PRO A 24 13.00 -49.75 33.72
CA PRO A 24 13.82 -50.75 33.07
C PRO A 24 13.20 -51.12 31.72
N ILE A 25 13.68 -50.50 30.65
CA ILE A 25 13.55 -51.05 29.30
C ILE A 25 14.80 -51.92 29.08
N VAL A 26 14.80 -53.11 29.67
CA VAL A 26 15.74 -54.17 29.29
C VAL A 26 15.15 -54.90 28.09
N GLY A 27 15.44 -54.37 26.90
CA GLY A 27 15.26 -55.04 25.63
C GLY A 27 16.54 -54.90 24.82
N ASN A 28 17.30 -55.99 24.66
CA ASN A 28 18.54 -56.07 23.88
C ASN A 28 18.33 -55.99 22.36
N GLY A 29 17.37 -55.21 21.90
CA GLY A 29 17.19 -54.86 20.49
C GLY A 29 17.55 -53.40 20.30
N ILE A 30 18.58 -53.10 19.51
CA ILE A 30 18.79 -51.74 19.00
C ILE A 30 17.54 -51.42 18.17
N GLY A 31 16.60 -50.67 18.77
CA GLY A 31 15.36 -50.30 18.12
C GLY A 31 15.67 -49.50 16.87
N ASN A 32 15.13 -49.92 15.72
CA ASN A 32 15.23 -49.14 14.50
C ASN A 32 14.66 -47.74 14.76
N ILE A 33 15.46 -46.70 14.49
CA ILE A 33 14.99 -45.30 14.55
C ILE A 33 13.91 -45.15 13.46
N VAL A 34 12.66 -45.01 13.87
CA VAL A 34 11.54 -44.71 12.97
C VAL A 34 11.40 -43.20 12.90
N LEU A 35 11.83 -42.62 11.77
CA LEU A 35 11.55 -41.21 11.48
C LEU A 35 10.09 -41.09 11.05
N ARG A 36 9.37 -40.16 11.69
CA ARG A 36 8.01 -39.77 11.31
C ARG A 36 8.03 -38.34 10.80
N ASP A 37 7.25 -38.08 9.77
CA ASP A 37 7.10 -36.74 9.24
C ASP A 37 6.31 -35.87 10.21
N HIS A 38 6.86 -34.71 10.51
CA HIS A 38 6.14 -33.68 11.26
C HIS A 38 5.27 -32.87 10.29
N GLU A 39 4.08 -32.44 10.72
CA GLU A 39 3.14 -31.65 9.93
C GLU A 39 3.67 -30.27 9.49
N THR A 40 4.80 -29.86 10.06
CA THR A 40 5.49 -28.62 9.64
C THR A 40 6.41 -28.81 8.44
N LEU A 41 6.69 -30.05 8.02
CA LEU A 41 7.42 -30.31 6.78
C LEU A 41 6.59 -29.85 5.59
N GLU A 42 7.21 -29.31 4.55
CA GLU A 42 6.50 -28.81 3.36
C GLU A 42 5.98 -29.93 2.45
N THR A 43 6.70 -31.04 2.42
CA THR A 43 6.38 -32.24 1.66
C THR A 43 6.60 -33.45 2.55
N PRO A 44 5.81 -34.52 2.39
CA PRO A 44 6.08 -35.76 3.11
C PRO A 44 7.43 -36.30 2.65
N SER A 45 8.19 -36.90 3.57
CA SER A 45 9.49 -37.47 3.25
C SER A 45 9.33 -38.72 2.40
N CYS A 46 10.10 -38.81 1.33
CA CYS A 46 10.14 -40.03 0.53
C CYS A 46 11.15 -40.99 1.15
N ARG A 47 10.70 -42.21 1.47
CA ARG A 47 11.58 -43.27 1.96
C ARG A 47 12.11 -44.09 0.79
N ILE A 48 13.43 -44.12 0.65
CA ILE A 48 14.11 -44.94 -0.36
C ILE A 48 15.15 -45.82 0.34
N ASP A 49 15.05 -47.12 0.12
CA ASP A 49 16.07 -48.08 0.52
C ASP A 49 17.09 -48.24 -0.62
N PHE A 50 18.29 -47.70 -0.43
CA PHE A 50 19.37 -47.75 -1.42
C PHE A 50 20.64 -48.32 -0.79
N GLN A 51 21.19 -49.38 -1.38
CA GLN A 51 22.43 -50.05 -0.92
C GLN A 51 22.42 -50.44 0.57
N GLY A 52 21.27 -50.86 1.10
CA GLY A 52 21.13 -51.25 2.51
C GLY A 52 21.07 -50.09 3.51
N LYS A 53 21.07 -48.84 3.03
CA LYS A 53 20.76 -47.64 3.81
C LYS A 53 19.31 -47.23 3.57
N GLN A 54 18.65 -46.78 4.63
CA GLN A 54 17.33 -46.17 4.55
C GLN A 54 17.52 -44.66 4.46
N SER A 55 17.08 -44.07 3.35
CA SER A 55 17.19 -42.63 3.10
C SER A 55 15.81 -42.00 3.18
N HIS A 56 15.67 -40.92 3.95
CA HIS A 56 14.49 -40.07 3.95
C HIS A 56 14.82 -38.79 3.20
N ILE A 57 14.12 -38.56 2.09
CA ILE A 57 14.32 -37.39 1.24
C ILE A 57 13.28 -36.34 1.61
N LEU A 58 13.76 -35.18 2.06
CA LEU A 58 12.97 -34.00 2.39
C LEU A 58 13.14 -32.96 1.30
N ASN A 59 12.08 -32.66 0.56
CA ASN A 59 12.14 -31.60 -0.44
C ASN A 59 11.89 -30.23 0.20
N THR A 60 12.83 -29.31 0.04
CA THR A 60 12.80 -27.93 0.56
C THR A 60 12.64 -26.89 -0.56
N GLY A 61 12.12 -27.30 -1.72
CA GLY A 61 11.77 -26.44 -2.86
C GLY A 61 12.89 -26.19 -3.85
N ASN A 62 14.02 -25.66 -3.36
CA ASN A 62 15.21 -25.45 -4.18
C ASN A 62 16.33 -26.43 -3.85
N SER A 63 16.20 -27.14 -2.73
CA SER A 63 17.12 -28.17 -2.32
C SER A 63 16.40 -29.40 -1.81
N GLN A 64 17.06 -30.55 -1.86
CA GLN A 64 16.65 -31.77 -1.20
C GLN A 64 17.59 -32.06 -0.03
N ILE A 65 17.02 -32.35 1.13
CA ILE A 65 17.76 -32.81 2.30
C ILE A 65 17.55 -34.31 2.40
N VAL A 66 18.62 -35.10 2.32
CA VAL A 66 18.58 -36.56 2.42
C VAL A 66 19.12 -36.98 3.78
N LEU A 67 18.28 -37.60 4.60
CA LEU A 67 18.63 -38.19 5.89
C LEU A 67 18.91 -39.69 5.68
N GLU A 68 20.17 -40.09 5.65
CA GLU A 68 20.58 -41.49 5.56
C GLU A 68 20.75 -42.10 6.96
N SER A 69 19.97 -43.13 7.25
CA SER A 69 20.15 -44.00 8.41
C SER A 69 20.76 -45.33 7.96
N GLN A 70 21.88 -45.72 8.58
CA GLN A 70 22.51 -47.01 8.32
C GLN A 70 21.90 -48.06 9.23
N LYS A 71 21.45 -49.20 8.68
CA LYS A 71 20.94 -50.34 9.46
C LYS A 71 22.01 -50.74 10.50
N ASN A 72 21.64 -50.68 11.79
CA ASN A 72 22.49 -50.92 12.97
C ASN A 72 23.41 -49.76 13.43
N SER A 73 23.27 -48.55 12.89
CA SER A 73 23.99 -47.37 13.37
C SER A 73 23.03 -46.34 13.97
N ASN A 74 23.45 -45.72 15.08
CA ASN A 74 22.76 -44.54 15.65
C ASN A 74 23.19 -43.24 14.97
N VAL A 75 23.90 -43.32 13.84
CA VAL A 75 24.38 -42.16 13.09
C VAL A 75 23.43 -41.86 11.93
N LEU A 76 22.84 -40.67 11.96
CA LEU A 76 22.06 -40.10 10.87
C LEU A 76 22.95 -39.18 10.05
N LYS A 77 23.17 -39.47 8.76
CA LYS A 77 23.90 -38.57 7.85
C LYS A 77 22.91 -37.68 7.13
N VAL A 78 23.16 -36.37 7.16
CA VAL A 78 22.33 -35.38 6.47
C VAL A 78 23.10 -34.87 5.26
N LYS A 79 22.51 -34.98 4.07
CA LYS A 79 23.05 -34.42 2.82
C LYS A 79 22.09 -33.36 2.30
N GLN A 80 22.60 -32.33 1.65
CA GLN A 80 21.79 -31.32 0.97
C GLN A 80 22.21 -31.26 -0.51
N PHE A 81 21.23 -31.25 -1.41
CA PHE A 81 21.42 -31.15 -2.85
C PHE A 81 20.64 -29.96 -3.39
N ASP A 82 21.25 -29.11 -4.19
CA ASP A 82 20.54 -28.02 -4.87
C ASP A 82 19.97 -28.52 -6.22
N GLU A 83 18.66 -28.39 -6.40
CA GLU A 83 17.95 -28.89 -7.60
C GLU A 83 17.53 -27.79 -8.56
N ALA A 84 17.71 -26.53 -8.19
CA ALA A 84 17.22 -25.40 -8.96
C ALA A 84 18.03 -25.24 -10.27
N THR A 85 17.41 -25.55 -11.41
CA THR A 85 17.98 -25.22 -12.72
C THR A 85 17.76 -23.74 -13.04
N PRO A 86 18.67 -23.08 -13.78
CA PRO A 86 18.48 -21.68 -14.20
C PRO A 86 17.19 -21.44 -14.98
N GLY A 87 16.76 -22.41 -15.80
CA GLY A 87 15.51 -22.33 -16.55
C GLY A 87 14.26 -22.33 -15.65
N LEU A 88 14.24 -23.17 -14.61
CA LEU A 88 13.16 -23.17 -13.64
C LEU A 88 13.11 -21.86 -12.84
N LEU A 89 14.27 -21.33 -12.45
CA LEU A 89 14.36 -20.04 -11.76
C LEU A 89 13.86 -18.89 -12.63
N LEU A 90 14.21 -18.88 -13.92
CA LEU A 90 13.71 -17.89 -14.88
C LEU A 90 12.18 -17.96 -15.04
N LEU A 91 11.63 -19.18 -15.13
CA LEU A 91 10.18 -19.38 -15.22
C LEU A 91 9.45 -18.88 -13.97
N ARG A 92 9.95 -19.26 -12.78
CA ARG A 92 9.41 -18.79 -11.50
C ARG A 92 9.52 -17.27 -11.36
N PHE A 93 10.61 -16.69 -11.82
CA PHE A 93 10.79 -15.24 -11.86
C PHE A 93 9.73 -14.56 -12.75
N ALA A 94 9.52 -15.05 -13.97
CA ALA A 94 8.51 -14.50 -14.88
C ALA A 94 7.09 -14.58 -14.29
N TYR A 95 6.72 -15.70 -13.68
CA TYR A 95 5.41 -15.86 -13.04
C TYR A 95 5.26 -14.92 -11.84
N THR A 96 6.29 -14.85 -11.00
CA THR A 96 6.30 -14.02 -9.80
C THR A 96 6.24 -12.54 -10.17
N LEU A 97 6.95 -12.11 -11.22
CA LEU A 97 6.92 -10.72 -11.70
C LEU A 97 5.48 -10.26 -11.99
N MET A 98 4.72 -11.08 -12.71
CA MET A 98 3.34 -10.75 -13.04
C MET A 98 2.38 -10.86 -11.83
N ALA A 99 2.65 -11.77 -10.89
CA ALA A 99 1.93 -11.81 -9.62
C ALA A 99 2.19 -10.54 -8.78
N VAL A 100 3.42 -10.00 -8.78
CA VAL A 100 3.76 -8.73 -8.11
C VAL A 100 3.06 -7.55 -8.81
N LEU A 101 2.99 -7.53 -10.14
CA LEU A 101 2.21 -6.52 -10.88
C LEU A 101 0.73 -6.54 -10.48
N MET A 102 0.12 -7.73 -10.42
CA MET A 102 -1.26 -7.90 -9.97
C MET A 102 -1.48 -7.41 -8.53
N ALA A 103 -0.57 -7.74 -7.62
CA ALA A 103 -0.63 -7.23 -6.25
C ALA A 103 -0.39 -5.71 -6.17
N GLY A 104 0.48 -5.16 -7.03
CA GLY A 104 0.69 -3.73 -7.18
C GLY A 104 -0.59 -3.02 -7.60
N PHE A 105 -1.29 -3.55 -8.60
CA PHE A 105 -2.63 -3.07 -8.98
C PHE A 105 -3.62 -3.16 -7.82
N LEU A 106 -3.68 -4.28 -7.11
CA LEU A 106 -4.56 -4.44 -5.95
C LEU A 106 -4.23 -3.41 -4.86
N PHE A 107 -2.96 -3.06 -4.67
CA PHE A 107 -2.55 -1.99 -3.77
C PHE A 107 -3.06 -0.62 -4.23
N VAL A 108 -2.90 -0.25 -5.52
CA VAL A 108 -3.47 0.98 -6.08
C VAL A 108 -4.98 1.03 -5.85
N PHE A 109 -5.69 -0.04 -6.21
CA PHE A 109 -7.13 -0.19 -6.01
C PHE A 109 -7.52 0.01 -4.54
N CYS A 110 -6.80 -0.58 -3.59
CA CYS A 110 -7.09 -0.43 -2.16
C CYS A 110 -6.90 1.01 -1.68
N VAL A 111 -5.84 1.70 -2.11
CA VAL A 111 -5.61 3.10 -1.72
C VAL A 111 -6.68 4.01 -2.32
N GLN A 112 -7.07 3.79 -3.59
CA GLN A 112 -8.14 4.55 -4.24
C GLN A 112 -9.49 4.37 -3.56
N LEU A 113 -9.83 3.16 -3.13
CA LEU A 113 -11.04 2.92 -2.34
C LEU A 113 -11.07 3.75 -1.06
N ILE A 114 -9.93 3.87 -0.36
CA ILE A 114 -9.83 4.70 0.83
C ILE A 114 -10.03 6.18 0.46
N LEU A 115 -9.40 6.66 -0.62
CA LEU A 115 -9.56 8.02 -1.10
C LEU A 115 -11.03 8.33 -1.44
N PHE A 116 -11.73 7.45 -2.17
CA PHE A 116 -13.14 7.62 -2.50
C PHE A 116 -14.05 7.68 -1.27
N LEU A 117 -13.71 6.99 -0.18
CA LEU A 117 -14.45 7.14 1.09
C LEU A 117 -14.27 8.53 1.68
N PHE A 118 -13.06 9.10 1.63
CA PHE A 118 -12.80 10.45 2.13
C PHE A 118 -13.44 11.53 1.24
N LEU A 119 -13.40 11.37 -0.08
CA LEU A 119 -14.13 12.22 -1.01
C LEU A 119 -15.65 12.15 -0.73
N GLY A 120 -16.19 10.94 -0.52
CA GLY A 120 -17.58 10.75 -0.12
C GLY A 120 -17.93 11.41 1.21
N LEU A 121 -17.06 11.30 2.22
CA LEU A 121 -17.21 12.02 3.49
C LEU A 121 -17.21 13.54 3.29
N ALA A 122 -16.37 14.03 2.39
CA ALA A 122 -16.31 15.44 2.08
C ALA A 122 -17.59 15.95 1.41
N ILE A 123 -18.15 15.16 0.50
CA ILE A 123 -19.45 15.47 -0.10
C ILE A 123 -20.56 15.53 0.94
N GLU A 124 -20.69 14.48 1.75
CA GLU A 124 -21.78 14.34 2.74
C GLU A 124 -21.62 15.27 3.95
N SER A 125 -20.42 15.81 4.17
CA SER A 125 -20.18 16.83 5.18
C SER A 125 -20.82 18.18 4.85
N GLY A 126 -21.38 18.34 3.64
CA GLY A 126 -21.92 19.62 3.15
C GLY A 126 -20.82 20.64 2.84
N LEU A 127 -19.56 20.20 2.83
CA LEU A 127 -18.42 21.02 2.45
C LEU A 127 -18.26 21.12 0.94
N THR A 128 -18.75 20.11 0.21
CA THR A 128 -19.10 20.29 -1.19
C THR A 128 -20.57 20.71 -1.24
N SER A 129 -20.83 21.79 -1.96
CA SER A 129 -22.08 22.53 -2.12
C SER A 129 -23.36 21.75 -2.48
N LYS A 130 -23.27 20.47 -2.85
CA LYS A 130 -24.38 19.72 -3.46
C LYS A 130 -25.52 19.32 -2.49
N GLN A 131 -25.42 19.58 -1.18
CA GLN A 131 -26.48 19.22 -0.21
C GLN A 131 -26.97 20.37 0.67
N ASN A 132 -28.31 20.45 0.82
CA ASN A 132 -29.06 21.38 1.68
C ASN A 132 -28.87 21.16 3.20
N GLY A 133 -27.76 20.56 3.63
CA GLY A 133 -27.43 20.33 5.03
C GLY A 133 -26.59 19.08 5.27
N PHE A 134 -25.87 19.08 6.39
CA PHE A 134 -25.04 17.97 6.85
C PHE A 134 -25.87 16.71 7.16
N ASN A 135 -25.68 15.64 6.38
CA ASN A 135 -26.32 14.35 6.65
C ASN A 135 -25.50 13.52 7.65
N PHE A 136 -25.69 13.79 8.95
CA PHE A 136 -24.94 13.11 10.02
C PHE A 136 -25.02 11.58 9.94
N GLY A 137 -26.16 11.02 9.52
CA GLY A 137 -26.35 9.56 9.44
C GLY A 137 -25.47 8.91 8.38
N VAL A 138 -25.44 9.49 7.18
CA VAL A 138 -24.60 9.00 6.07
C VAL A 138 -23.11 9.24 6.36
N PHE A 139 -22.77 10.42 6.89
CA PHE A 139 -21.40 10.75 7.31
C PHE A 139 -20.89 9.74 8.34
N PHE A 140 -21.64 9.50 9.41
CA PHE A 140 -21.24 8.58 10.47
C PHE A 140 -21.16 7.13 9.98
N GLY A 141 -22.09 6.69 9.13
CA GLY A 141 -22.03 5.34 8.55
C GLY A 141 -20.83 5.13 7.62
N THR A 142 -20.49 6.13 6.81
CA THR A 142 -19.28 6.12 5.96
C THR A 142 -18.01 6.10 6.82
N LEU A 143 -17.97 6.88 7.91
CA LEU A 143 -16.86 6.86 8.87
C LEU A 143 -16.69 5.47 9.52
N LEU A 144 -17.79 4.79 9.84
CA LEU A 144 -17.77 3.43 10.36
C LEU A 144 -17.36 2.38 9.33
N ALA A 145 -17.42 2.68 8.02
CA ALA A 145 -16.92 1.79 6.97
C ALA A 145 -15.39 1.68 6.99
N ILE A 146 -14.69 2.75 7.37
CA ILE A 146 -13.23 2.86 7.28
C ILE A 146 -12.50 1.74 8.04
N PRO A 147 -12.80 1.41 9.30
CA PRO A 147 -12.14 0.31 10.01
C PRO A 147 -12.36 -1.07 9.35
N SER A 148 -13.55 -1.31 8.80
CA SER A 148 -13.89 -2.56 8.13
C SER A 148 -13.16 -2.68 6.79
N PHE A 149 -13.11 -1.61 6.00
CA PHE A 149 -12.28 -1.54 4.80
C PHE A 149 -10.81 -1.72 5.13
N LEU A 150 -10.29 -0.98 6.11
CA LEU A 150 -8.89 -1.10 6.54
C LEU A 150 -8.52 -2.57 6.80
N PHE A 151 -9.35 -3.30 7.54
CA PHE A 151 -9.11 -4.71 7.82
C PHE A 151 -9.29 -5.59 6.57
N GLY A 152 -10.31 -5.36 5.75
CA GLY A 152 -10.58 -6.14 4.55
C GLY A 152 -9.54 -5.98 3.43
N LEU A 153 -9.13 -4.74 3.15
CA LEU A 153 -8.07 -4.41 2.20
C LEU A 153 -6.73 -4.99 2.67
N SER A 154 -6.43 -4.92 3.98
CA SER A 154 -5.24 -5.55 4.55
C SER A 154 -5.23 -7.07 4.42
N ASN A 155 -6.39 -7.71 4.55
CA ASN A 155 -6.54 -9.14 4.33
C ASN A 155 -6.34 -9.51 2.87
N ALA A 156 -6.93 -8.75 1.93
CA ALA A 156 -6.75 -8.97 0.50
C ALA A 156 -5.27 -8.90 0.12
N MET A 157 -4.54 -7.87 0.57
CA MET A 157 -3.10 -7.77 0.32
C MET A 157 -2.28 -8.87 1.00
N THR A 158 -2.70 -9.33 2.18
CA THR A 158 -2.01 -10.45 2.84
C THR A 158 -2.13 -11.74 2.02
N ILE A 159 -3.30 -12.01 1.45
CA ILE A 159 -3.52 -13.14 0.54
C ILE A 159 -2.74 -12.94 -0.76
N ALA A 160 -2.71 -11.73 -1.32
CA ALA A 160 -1.91 -11.43 -2.51
C ALA A 160 -0.41 -11.67 -2.29
N MET A 161 0.13 -11.28 -1.13
CA MET A 161 1.53 -11.58 -0.78
C MET A 161 1.79 -13.07 -0.59
N ALA A 162 0.81 -13.82 -0.07
CA ALA A 162 0.90 -15.27 0.02
C ALA A 162 0.88 -15.91 -1.38
N PHE A 163 0.05 -15.40 -2.29
CA PHE A 163 -0.01 -15.84 -3.69
C PHE A 163 1.30 -15.59 -4.45
N ILE A 164 1.94 -14.44 -4.25
CA ILE A 164 3.28 -14.16 -4.82
C ILE A 164 4.30 -15.16 -4.30
N ALA A 165 4.32 -15.39 -2.98
CA ALA A 165 5.24 -16.34 -2.37
C ALA A 165 4.98 -17.77 -2.86
N ASP A 166 3.72 -18.16 -3.01
CA ASP A 166 3.35 -19.47 -3.54
C ASP A 166 3.78 -19.63 -5.00
N THR A 167 3.56 -18.61 -5.81
CA THR A 167 3.99 -18.57 -7.22
C THR A 167 5.50 -18.73 -7.35
N TRP A 168 6.29 -18.02 -6.53
CA TRP A 168 7.75 -18.17 -6.49
C TRP A 168 8.18 -19.58 -6.10
N ASN A 169 7.46 -20.19 -5.17
CA ASN A 169 7.76 -21.53 -4.67
C ASN A 169 7.24 -22.66 -5.57
N GLY A 170 6.63 -22.35 -6.73
CA GLY A 170 6.10 -23.35 -7.65
C GLY A 170 4.71 -23.87 -7.28
N GLN A 171 3.86 -22.98 -6.76
CA GLN A 171 2.46 -23.23 -6.38
C GLN A 171 2.31 -24.36 -5.35
N LYS A 172 3.22 -24.43 -4.36
CA LYS A 172 3.24 -25.48 -3.33
C LYS A 172 1.96 -25.49 -2.52
N LEU A 173 1.56 -24.33 -2.00
CA LEU A 173 0.33 -24.21 -1.24
C LEU A 173 -0.84 -24.63 -2.10
N MET A 174 -0.92 -24.23 -3.37
CA MET A 174 -2.02 -24.67 -4.22
C MET A 174 -2.06 -26.19 -4.47
N LYS A 175 -0.89 -26.82 -4.67
CA LYS A 175 -0.76 -28.28 -4.80
C LYS A 175 -1.16 -29.02 -3.53
N THR A 176 -0.85 -28.47 -2.37
CA THR A 176 -1.23 -29.09 -1.09
C THR A 176 -2.69 -28.83 -0.77
N VAL A 177 -3.17 -27.61 -1.03
CA VAL A 177 -4.48 -27.14 -0.59
C VAL A 177 -5.61 -27.69 -1.45
N ILE A 178 -5.41 -27.88 -2.75
CA ILE A 178 -6.41 -28.56 -3.58
C ILE A 178 -6.02 -30.03 -3.64
N LYS A 179 -6.96 -30.97 -3.43
CA LYS A 179 -6.73 -32.42 -3.66
C LYS A 179 -6.51 -32.76 -5.15
N TRP A 180 -6.02 -31.81 -5.94
CA TRP A 180 -5.71 -31.99 -7.35
C TRP A 180 -4.33 -32.63 -7.51
N ASP A 181 -4.16 -33.34 -8.60
CA ASP A 181 -2.84 -33.83 -9.00
C ASP A 181 -1.88 -32.64 -9.17
N SER A 182 -0.68 -32.76 -8.60
CA SER A 182 0.39 -31.76 -8.75
C SER A 182 0.66 -31.40 -10.22
N VAL A 183 0.55 -32.38 -11.13
CA VAL A 183 0.69 -32.22 -12.57
C VAL A 183 -0.42 -31.33 -13.12
N LEU A 184 -1.66 -31.49 -12.65
CA LEU A 184 -2.78 -30.65 -13.08
C LEU A 184 -2.57 -29.19 -12.67
N VAL A 185 -2.11 -28.95 -11.43
CA VAL A 185 -1.82 -27.59 -10.95
C VAL A 185 -0.69 -26.94 -11.76
N ASP A 186 0.35 -27.70 -12.10
CA ASP A 186 1.45 -27.20 -12.94
C ASP A 186 1.00 -26.89 -14.37
N TRP A 187 0.18 -27.76 -14.98
CA TRP A 187 -0.40 -27.49 -16.30
C TRP A 187 -1.33 -26.29 -16.28
N LEU A 188 -2.20 -26.18 -15.27
CA LEU A 188 -3.07 -25.02 -15.11
C LEU A 188 -2.26 -23.74 -14.97
N SER A 189 -1.20 -23.75 -14.16
CA SER A 189 -0.29 -22.61 -13.99
C SER A 189 0.41 -22.27 -15.30
N CYS A 190 0.90 -23.27 -16.05
CA CYS A 190 1.50 -23.07 -17.37
C CYS A 190 0.52 -22.46 -18.37
N VAL A 191 -0.73 -22.93 -18.39
CA VAL A 191 -1.79 -22.39 -19.26
C VAL A 191 -2.07 -20.93 -18.93
N VAL A 192 -2.30 -20.63 -17.66
CA VAL A 192 -2.68 -19.29 -17.16
C VAL A 192 -1.54 -18.29 -17.32
N PHE A 193 -0.32 -18.64 -16.89
CA PHE A 193 0.80 -17.71 -16.85
C PHE A 193 1.56 -17.61 -18.18
N MET A 194 1.42 -18.57 -19.10
CA MET A 194 2.27 -18.60 -20.29
C MET A 194 1.48 -18.86 -21.57
N LEU A 195 0.73 -19.96 -21.67
CA LEU A 195 0.13 -20.36 -22.96
C LEU A 195 -0.94 -19.39 -23.43
N VAL A 196 -1.85 -18.95 -22.56
CA VAL A 196 -2.90 -17.98 -22.96
C VAL A 196 -2.29 -16.66 -23.42
N PRO A 197 -1.38 -16.00 -22.65
CA PRO A 197 -0.71 -14.77 -23.10
C PRO A 197 0.04 -14.92 -24.42
N LEU A 198 0.81 -16.01 -24.59
CA LEU A 198 1.56 -16.27 -25.82
C LEU A 198 0.64 -16.52 -27.01
N PHE A 199 -0.48 -17.20 -26.81
CA PHE A 199 -1.46 -17.44 -27.86
C PHE A 199 -2.16 -16.14 -28.27
N THR A 200 -2.54 -15.29 -27.30
CA THR A 200 -3.06 -13.95 -27.56
C THR A 200 -2.05 -13.11 -28.35
N ALA A 201 -0.77 -13.11 -27.94
CA ALA A 201 0.29 -12.42 -28.68
C ALA A 201 0.41 -12.94 -30.12
N GLY A 202 0.41 -14.26 -30.30
CA GLY A 202 0.49 -14.91 -31.62
C GLY A 202 -0.69 -14.57 -32.53
N ILE A 203 -1.92 -14.57 -32.01
CA ILE A 203 -3.12 -14.16 -32.76
C ILE A 203 -3.04 -12.69 -33.14
N SER A 204 -2.70 -11.80 -32.19
CA SER A 204 -2.64 -10.37 -32.46
C SER A 204 -1.52 -10.01 -33.45
N LEU A 205 -0.40 -10.72 -33.41
CA LEU A 205 0.66 -10.58 -34.42
C LEU A 205 0.19 -11.09 -35.79
N ALA A 206 -0.47 -12.25 -35.83
CA ALA A 206 -1.00 -12.83 -37.07
C ALA A 206 -2.10 -11.96 -37.71
N SER A 207 -2.84 -11.18 -36.93
CA SER A 207 -3.83 -10.22 -37.41
C SER A 207 -3.24 -8.87 -37.83
N GLY A 208 -1.94 -8.64 -37.64
CA GLY A 208 -1.28 -7.38 -37.98
C GLY A 208 -1.57 -6.22 -37.01
N SER A 209 -2.00 -6.51 -35.78
CA SER A 209 -2.22 -5.49 -34.75
C SER A 209 -0.89 -4.84 -34.33
N LYS A 210 -0.85 -3.50 -34.33
CA LYS A 210 0.30 -2.74 -33.81
C LYS A 210 0.44 -2.88 -32.29
N ASP A 211 -0.67 -3.11 -31.60
CA ASP A 211 -0.76 -3.18 -30.15
C ASP A 211 -0.76 -4.63 -29.64
N TRP A 212 -0.16 -5.57 -30.38
CA TRP A 212 -0.15 -6.99 -30.03
C TRP A 212 0.35 -7.26 -28.60
N TRP A 213 1.34 -6.48 -28.15
CA TRP A 213 1.91 -6.58 -26.81
C TRP A 213 0.92 -6.13 -25.73
N GLU A 214 0.16 -5.06 -26.00
CA GLU A 214 -0.89 -4.56 -25.12
C GLU A 214 -1.99 -5.63 -24.93
N HIS A 215 -2.48 -6.22 -26.01
CA HIS A 215 -3.45 -7.32 -25.94
C HIS A 215 -2.93 -8.51 -25.13
N ALA A 216 -1.68 -8.93 -25.37
CA ALA A 216 -1.06 -10.05 -24.68
C ALA A 216 -0.88 -9.79 -23.18
N THR A 217 -0.44 -8.59 -22.81
CA THR A 217 -0.21 -8.19 -21.41
C THR A 217 -1.52 -7.99 -20.63
N ILE A 218 -2.58 -7.47 -21.26
CA ILE A 218 -3.93 -7.45 -20.68
C ILE A 218 -4.42 -8.87 -20.42
N ALA A 219 -4.33 -9.77 -21.42
CA ALA A 219 -4.72 -11.17 -21.25
C ALA A 219 -3.93 -11.83 -20.11
N TRP A 220 -2.62 -11.58 -20.04
CA TRP A 220 -1.76 -12.08 -18.98
C TRP A 220 -2.19 -11.61 -17.59
N PHE A 221 -2.43 -10.31 -17.45
CA PHE A 221 -2.91 -9.73 -16.21
C PHE A 221 -4.26 -10.33 -15.78
N VAL A 222 -5.23 -10.40 -16.69
CA VAL A 222 -6.57 -10.94 -16.40
C VAL A 222 -6.50 -12.41 -15.99
N CYS A 223 -5.73 -13.24 -16.69
CA CYS A 223 -5.53 -14.64 -16.34
C CYS A 223 -4.97 -14.81 -14.93
N ILE A 224 -3.96 -14.02 -14.57
CA ILE A 224 -3.34 -14.08 -13.24
C ILE A 224 -4.28 -13.54 -12.17
N PHE A 225 -5.03 -12.47 -12.45
CA PHE A 225 -6.02 -11.95 -11.51
C PHE A 225 -7.12 -12.97 -11.22
N LEU A 226 -7.63 -13.66 -12.24
CA LEU A 226 -8.61 -14.75 -12.05
C LEU A 226 -8.02 -15.92 -11.25
N TYR A 227 -6.76 -16.29 -11.52
CA TYR A 227 -6.07 -17.33 -10.77
C TYR A 227 -5.83 -16.94 -9.30
N TYR A 228 -5.52 -15.66 -9.04
CA TYR A 228 -5.48 -15.10 -7.69
C TYR A 228 -6.84 -15.15 -6.99
N LEU A 229 -7.94 -14.81 -7.68
CA LEU A 229 -9.28 -14.91 -7.10
C LEU A 229 -9.64 -16.35 -6.71
N LEU A 230 -9.28 -17.33 -7.55
CA LEU A 230 -9.41 -18.75 -7.24
C LEU A 230 -8.58 -19.11 -6.00
N PHE A 231 -7.29 -18.74 -5.99
CA PHE A 231 -6.40 -18.97 -4.86
C PHE A 231 -6.95 -18.36 -3.55
N ALA A 232 -7.46 -17.13 -3.61
CA ALA A 232 -8.04 -16.44 -2.47
C ALA A 232 -9.32 -17.15 -1.97
N ALA A 233 -10.23 -17.52 -2.88
CA ALA A 233 -11.46 -18.23 -2.53
C ALA A 233 -11.16 -19.58 -1.87
N VAL A 234 -10.21 -20.34 -2.43
CA VAL A 234 -9.75 -21.63 -1.89
C VAL A 234 -9.12 -21.44 -0.51
N THR A 235 -8.25 -20.44 -0.35
CA THR A 235 -7.62 -20.12 0.93
C THR A 235 -8.65 -19.78 2.00
N ILE A 236 -9.63 -18.93 1.69
CA ILE A 236 -10.70 -18.54 2.62
C ILE A 236 -11.55 -19.75 2.98
N TYR A 237 -11.91 -20.58 1.99
CA TYR A 237 -12.68 -21.80 2.21
C TYR A 237 -11.97 -22.72 3.21
N PHE A 238 -10.69 -23.03 2.99
CA PHE A 238 -9.96 -23.93 3.89
C PHE A 238 -9.61 -23.32 5.24
N GLU A 239 -9.47 -22.00 5.34
CA GLU A 239 -9.37 -21.34 6.64
C GLU A 239 -10.65 -21.52 7.48
N VAL A 240 -11.82 -21.35 6.85
CA VAL A 240 -13.13 -21.49 7.49
C VAL A 240 -13.43 -22.96 7.78
N ASP A 241 -13.18 -23.86 6.83
CA ASP A 241 -13.38 -25.30 6.98
C ASP A 241 -12.48 -25.87 8.10
N GLY A 242 -11.20 -25.50 8.12
CA GLY A 242 -10.29 -25.87 9.20
C GLY A 242 -10.72 -25.34 10.57
N CYS A 243 -11.37 -24.17 10.65
CA CYS A 243 -11.99 -23.70 11.89
C CYS A 243 -13.11 -24.64 12.36
N PHE A 244 -13.96 -25.12 11.46
CA PHE A 244 -15.03 -26.06 11.77
C PHE A 244 -14.51 -27.45 12.14
N GLU A 245 -13.48 -27.95 11.45
CA GLU A 245 -12.86 -29.24 11.72
C GLU A 245 -12.17 -29.26 13.09
N LEU A 246 -11.40 -28.22 13.42
CA LEU A 246 -10.80 -28.05 14.74
C LEU A 246 -11.85 -28.09 15.86
N MET A 247 -12.98 -27.41 15.67
CA MET A 247 -14.07 -27.39 16.65
C MET A 247 -14.77 -28.74 16.79
N ARG A 248 -14.91 -29.51 15.71
CA ARG A 248 -15.62 -30.79 15.70
C ARG A 248 -14.83 -31.89 16.39
N TYR A 249 -13.52 -31.96 16.14
CA TYR A 249 -12.75 -33.15 16.51
C TYR A 249 -11.88 -32.99 17.75
N HIS A 250 -11.59 -31.76 18.17
CA HIS A 250 -10.72 -31.56 19.31
C HIS A 250 -11.36 -32.07 20.62
N GLY A 251 -10.62 -32.88 21.38
CA GLY A 251 -11.14 -33.60 22.55
C GLY A 251 -11.79 -32.73 23.62
N LYS A 252 -11.29 -31.49 23.82
CA LYS A 252 -11.88 -30.51 24.76
C LYS A 252 -13.31 -30.10 24.41
N VAL A 253 -13.69 -30.17 23.14
CA VAL A 253 -14.97 -29.69 22.61
C VAL A 253 -15.87 -30.86 22.18
N ARG A 254 -15.27 -32.00 21.83
CA ARG A 254 -15.93 -33.19 21.28
C ARG A 254 -17.12 -33.70 22.09
N SER A 255 -17.08 -33.62 23.43
CA SER A 255 -18.18 -34.11 24.30
C SER A 255 -19.54 -33.45 24.00
N THR A 256 -19.54 -32.31 23.32
CA THR A 256 -20.74 -31.50 23.06
C THR A 256 -21.33 -31.73 21.65
N TYR A 257 -20.66 -32.52 20.80
CA TYR A 257 -21.02 -32.69 19.38
C TYR A 257 -21.25 -34.15 19.00
N ASP A 258 -22.35 -34.39 18.29
CA ASP A 258 -22.62 -35.66 17.63
C ASP A 258 -21.86 -35.72 16.31
N SER A 259 -20.99 -36.73 16.16
CA SER A 259 -20.21 -37.00 14.96
C SER A 259 -21.06 -37.30 13.72
N SER A 260 -22.38 -37.52 13.86
CA SER A 260 -23.29 -37.74 12.74
C SER A 260 -23.74 -36.46 12.02
N THR A 261 -23.50 -35.27 12.59
CA THR A 261 -24.06 -34.02 12.05
C THR A 261 -23.29 -33.47 10.84
N SER A 262 -24.01 -32.73 9.97
CA SER A 262 -23.48 -32.13 8.74
C SER A 262 -22.23 -31.28 8.98
N LYS A 263 -21.31 -31.23 8.00
CA LYS A 263 -20.06 -30.44 8.08
C LYS A 263 -20.31 -28.98 8.50
N PHE A 264 -21.37 -28.36 7.94
CA PHE A 264 -21.84 -27.05 8.38
C PHE A 264 -23.03 -27.23 9.33
N ASN A 265 -22.79 -27.02 10.63
CA ASN A 265 -23.83 -27.00 11.66
C ASN A 265 -23.84 -25.61 12.32
N LEU A 266 -25.02 -25.00 12.42
CA LEU A 266 -25.22 -23.70 13.07
C LEU A 266 -24.67 -23.70 14.51
N LYS A 267 -24.73 -24.84 15.21
CA LYS A 267 -24.16 -25.00 16.55
C LYS A 267 -22.63 -24.83 16.54
N THR A 268 -21.93 -25.42 15.58
CA THR A 268 -20.46 -25.26 15.45
C THR A 268 -20.10 -23.82 15.10
N ALA A 269 -20.89 -23.17 14.24
CA ALA A 269 -20.70 -21.75 13.91
C ALA A 269 -20.89 -20.85 15.15
N THR A 270 -21.93 -21.12 15.93
CA THR A 270 -22.28 -20.41 17.17
C THR A 270 -21.15 -20.52 18.20
N GLU A 271 -20.63 -21.72 18.46
CA GLU A 271 -19.51 -21.92 19.39
C GLU A 271 -18.19 -21.33 18.87
N SER A 272 -17.93 -21.38 17.55
CA SER A 272 -16.75 -20.75 16.95
C SER A 272 -16.76 -19.24 17.17
N ILE A 273 -17.90 -18.59 16.91
CA ILE A 273 -18.11 -17.16 17.16
C ILE A 273 -17.92 -16.86 18.64
N MET A 274 -18.52 -17.67 19.53
CA MET A 274 -18.42 -17.49 20.97
C MET A 274 -16.98 -17.60 21.46
N MET A 275 -16.25 -18.64 21.06
CA MET A 275 -14.84 -18.83 21.43
C MET A 275 -13.97 -17.68 20.92
N LYS A 276 -14.19 -17.19 19.69
CA LYS A 276 -13.52 -15.99 19.18
C LYS A 276 -13.84 -14.76 20.02
N GLN A 277 -15.10 -14.52 20.36
CA GLN A 277 -15.49 -13.34 21.13
C GLN A 277 -14.93 -13.38 22.55
N LYS A 278 -14.99 -14.54 23.21
CA LYS A 278 -14.34 -14.77 24.49
C LYS A 278 -12.85 -14.49 24.40
N SER A 279 -12.18 -15.03 23.37
CA SER A 279 -10.75 -14.81 23.18
C SER A 279 -10.39 -13.35 22.92
N LEU A 280 -11.25 -12.58 22.27
CA LEU A 280 -11.02 -11.15 21.98
C LEU A 280 -11.28 -10.26 23.20
N LEU A 281 -12.37 -10.52 23.93
CA LEU A 281 -12.86 -9.66 25.01
C LEU A 281 -12.22 -9.97 26.36
N SER A 282 -11.63 -11.16 26.54
CA SER A 282 -10.98 -11.58 27.78
C SER A 282 -9.69 -10.80 28.09
N GLY A 283 -9.36 -10.71 29.38
CA GLY A 283 -8.11 -10.16 29.86
C GLY A 283 -6.98 -11.17 29.80
N PHE A 284 -5.80 -10.71 29.36
CA PHE A 284 -4.59 -11.53 29.30
C PHE A 284 -3.44 -10.91 30.09
N LYS A 285 -2.69 -11.77 30.78
CA LYS A 285 -1.41 -11.50 31.41
C LYS A 285 -0.34 -12.17 30.56
N ILE A 286 0.60 -11.39 30.02
CA ILE A 286 1.74 -11.95 29.30
C ILE A 286 2.87 -12.17 30.30
N ALA A 287 3.23 -13.43 30.49
CA ALA A 287 4.39 -13.89 31.22
C ALA A 287 5.61 -13.91 30.31
N ASN A 288 6.75 -13.39 30.77
CA ASN A 288 8.05 -13.64 30.14
C ASN A 288 8.94 -14.32 31.17
N TYR A 289 9.45 -15.51 30.85
CA TYR A 289 10.34 -16.27 31.71
C TYR A 289 11.37 -17.07 30.88
N ILE A 290 12.41 -17.56 31.55
CA ILE A 290 13.43 -18.43 30.96
C ILE A 290 13.14 -19.85 31.43
N ALA A 291 12.86 -20.75 30.50
CA ALA A 291 12.68 -22.17 30.79
C ALA A 291 13.97 -22.94 30.52
N ASN A 292 14.27 -23.90 31.38
CA ASN A 292 15.30 -24.90 31.13
C ASN A 292 14.61 -26.15 30.55
N SER A 293 15.12 -26.66 29.43
CA SER A 293 14.54 -27.78 28.70
C SER A 293 14.69 -29.15 29.37
N SER A 294 15.51 -29.27 30.41
CA SER A 294 15.71 -30.55 31.11
C SER A 294 14.44 -31.09 31.77
N GLU A 295 13.36 -30.29 31.88
CA GLU A 295 12.04 -30.70 32.35
C GLU A 295 10.94 -30.27 31.35
N PRO A 296 10.83 -30.89 30.16
CA PRO A 296 9.87 -30.49 29.13
C PRO A 296 8.42 -30.52 29.62
N GLN A 297 8.08 -31.47 30.49
CA GLN A 297 6.72 -31.67 31.01
C GLN A 297 6.24 -30.57 31.97
N THR A 298 7.15 -29.81 32.58
CA THR A 298 6.77 -28.71 33.50
C THR A 298 6.45 -27.41 32.77
N ILE A 299 6.89 -27.26 31.52
CA ILE A 299 6.63 -26.06 30.71
C ILE A 299 5.17 -26.03 30.25
N GLU A 300 4.50 -27.17 30.12
CA GLU A 300 3.15 -27.26 29.57
C GLU A 300 2.01 -27.02 30.58
N THR A 301 2.14 -27.49 31.82
CA THR A 301 0.95 -27.76 32.64
C THR A 301 0.78 -26.94 33.93
N ASP A 302 1.83 -26.34 34.51
CA ASP A 302 1.69 -25.70 35.83
C ASP A 302 2.19 -24.24 35.89
N TRP A 303 1.24 -23.30 35.91
CA TRP A 303 1.51 -21.88 36.10
C TRP A 303 2.10 -21.55 37.48
N ARG A 304 1.91 -22.41 38.48
CA ARG A 304 2.43 -22.21 39.85
C ARG A 304 3.95 -22.38 39.89
N VAL A 305 4.48 -23.33 39.12
CA VAL A 305 5.93 -23.54 38.94
C VAL A 305 6.60 -22.31 38.29
N VAL A 306 5.83 -21.53 37.51
CA VAL A 306 6.30 -20.30 36.88
C VAL A 306 6.27 -19.11 37.85
N GLU A 307 5.32 -19.04 38.78
CA GLU A 307 5.18 -17.94 39.74
C GLU A 307 6.17 -18.03 40.91
N GLU A 308 6.58 -19.24 41.28
CA GLU A 308 7.50 -19.50 42.41
C GLU A 308 8.99 -19.17 42.08
N LYS A 309 9.35 -18.98 40.80
CA LYS A 309 10.70 -18.62 40.38
C LYS A 309 10.78 -17.10 40.10
N ASP A 310 11.56 -16.36 40.89
CA ASP A 310 11.81 -14.90 40.93
C ASP A 310 12.19 -14.15 39.62
N ARG A 311 11.85 -14.63 38.42
CA ARG A 311 12.32 -14.09 37.13
C ARG A 311 11.19 -13.69 36.18
N PHE A 312 10.06 -13.26 36.74
CA PHE A 312 8.85 -12.99 35.97
C PHE A 312 8.66 -11.49 35.70
N VAL A 313 8.59 -11.09 34.42
CA VAL A 313 8.07 -9.77 34.03
C VAL A 313 6.67 -9.95 33.48
N ALA A 314 5.66 -9.74 34.35
CA ALA A 314 4.26 -9.66 33.96
C ALA A 314 4.03 -8.38 33.17
N THR A 315 3.36 -8.48 32.03
CA THR A 315 2.79 -7.29 31.39
C THR A 315 1.30 -7.49 31.15
N PHE A 316 0.52 -6.51 31.59
CA PHE A 316 -0.92 -6.43 31.32
C PHE A 316 -1.15 -5.41 30.21
N GLY A 317 -1.89 -5.81 29.17
CA GLY A 317 -2.39 -4.86 28.18
C GLY A 317 -3.40 -3.89 28.81
N LEU A 318 -3.61 -2.74 28.16
CA LEU A 318 -4.57 -1.73 28.64
C LEU A 318 -5.98 -2.32 28.81
N LEU A 319 -6.46 -3.04 27.78
CA LEU A 319 -7.75 -3.72 27.83
C LEU A 319 -7.83 -4.70 29.00
N SER A 320 -6.78 -5.49 29.23
CA SER A 320 -6.74 -6.46 30.33
C SER A 320 -6.77 -5.81 31.71
N ARG A 321 -6.24 -4.60 31.88
CA ARG A 321 -6.40 -3.84 33.12
C ARG A 321 -7.85 -3.43 33.34
N ILE A 322 -8.52 -2.98 32.28
CA ILE A 322 -9.94 -2.62 32.33
C ILE A 322 -10.78 -3.86 32.66
N THR A 323 -10.54 -4.99 31.99
CA THR A 323 -11.32 -6.21 32.24
C THR A 323 -11.11 -6.75 33.65
N VAL A 324 -9.92 -6.61 34.24
CA VAL A 324 -9.68 -6.97 35.67
C VAL A 324 -10.51 -6.11 36.61
N VAL A 325 -10.63 -4.81 36.35
CA VAL A 325 -11.48 -3.91 37.15
C VAL A 325 -12.95 -4.28 36.97
N CYS A 326 -13.40 -4.51 35.73
CA CYS A 326 -14.78 -4.90 35.44
C CYS A 326 -15.13 -6.30 35.96
N ALA A 327 -14.17 -7.23 36.05
CA ALA A 327 -14.39 -8.56 36.61
C ALA A 327 -14.77 -8.52 38.09
N LYS A 328 -14.39 -7.47 38.83
CA LYS A 328 -14.81 -7.29 40.23
C LYS A 328 -16.31 -7.08 40.38
N SER A 329 -17.00 -6.56 39.37
CA SER A 329 -18.45 -6.39 39.42
C SER A 329 -19.20 -7.69 39.09
N GLY A 330 -18.54 -8.66 38.43
CA GLY A 330 -19.14 -9.93 37.99
C GLY A 330 -20.17 -9.80 36.85
N ILE A 331 -20.49 -8.58 36.39
CA ILE A 331 -21.56 -8.35 35.41
C ILE A 331 -21.15 -8.82 34.01
N PHE A 332 -19.96 -8.42 33.55
CA PHE A 332 -19.50 -8.67 32.18
C PHE A 332 -18.39 -9.73 32.10
N TYR A 333 -17.64 -9.90 33.19
CA TYR A 333 -16.48 -10.76 33.23
C TYR A 333 -16.50 -11.64 34.48
N LYS A 334 -16.05 -12.87 34.32
CA LYS A 334 -15.77 -13.81 35.40
C LYS A 334 -14.26 -13.85 35.62
N MET A 335 -13.81 -13.60 36.86
CA MET A 335 -12.42 -13.82 37.21
C MET A 335 -12.14 -15.33 37.24
N LEU A 336 -11.04 -15.78 36.62
CA LEU A 336 -10.65 -17.18 36.67
C LEU A 336 -9.84 -17.44 37.93
N ASP A 337 -10.18 -18.50 38.67
CA ASP A 337 -9.46 -18.89 39.89
C ASP A 337 -8.01 -19.29 39.59
N THR A 338 -7.78 -19.87 38.40
CA THR A 338 -6.46 -20.18 37.88
C THR A 338 -6.32 -19.57 36.48
N PRO A 339 -5.23 -18.83 36.20
CA PRO A 339 -5.01 -18.30 34.87
C PRO A 339 -4.91 -19.43 33.84
N GLU A 340 -5.72 -19.34 32.79
CA GLU A 340 -5.74 -20.35 31.72
C GLU A 340 -4.69 -20.01 30.67
N ARG A 341 -3.84 -20.98 30.29
CA ARG A 341 -2.82 -20.76 29.26
C ARG A 341 -3.47 -20.61 27.88
N LYS A 342 -3.04 -19.57 27.14
CA LYS A 342 -3.32 -19.44 25.72
C LYS A 342 -2.04 -19.78 24.93
N TYR A 343 -2.19 -20.55 23.86
CA TYR A 343 -1.08 -20.98 23.04
C TYR A 343 -0.84 -20.01 21.90
N THR A 344 0.38 -19.96 21.38
CA THR A 344 0.63 -19.38 20.05
C THR A 344 0.35 -20.37 18.94
N ILE A 345 0.22 -19.83 17.72
CA ILE A 345 0.14 -20.62 16.49
C ILE A 345 1.37 -21.55 16.40
N ASP A 346 2.55 -21.02 16.67
CA ASP A 346 3.79 -21.79 16.59
C ASP A 346 3.81 -22.91 17.65
N GLU A 347 3.45 -22.62 18.90
CA GLU A 347 3.33 -23.64 19.95
C GLU A 347 2.29 -24.71 19.61
N ALA A 348 1.10 -24.31 19.14
CA ALA A 348 0.01 -25.24 18.81
C ALA A 348 0.29 -26.10 17.57
N ARG A 349 1.29 -25.73 16.75
CA ARG A 349 1.81 -26.51 15.62
C ARG A 349 3.04 -27.34 15.99
N GLY A 350 3.45 -27.35 17.26
CA GLY A 350 4.73 -27.95 17.67
C GLY A 350 5.97 -27.26 17.07
N TYR A 351 5.82 -26.07 16.48
CA TYR A 351 6.89 -25.35 15.82
C TYR A 351 7.69 -24.49 16.82
N ALA A 352 8.83 -25.01 17.26
CA ALA A 352 9.79 -24.26 18.06
C ALA A 352 10.96 -23.80 17.18
N PRO A 353 11.04 -22.52 16.79
CA PRO A 353 12.16 -22.06 15.97
C PRO A 353 13.45 -21.96 16.80
N PHE A 354 14.42 -22.82 16.46
CA PHE A 354 15.75 -22.86 17.06
C PHE A 354 16.69 -21.86 16.38
N VAL A 355 17.47 -21.13 17.18
CA VAL A 355 18.57 -20.32 16.67
C VAL A 355 19.88 -20.81 17.26
N THR A 356 20.77 -21.25 16.37
CA THR A 356 22.12 -21.72 16.68
C THR A 356 23.14 -20.72 16.16
N SER A 357 24.42 -20.90 16.49
CA SER A 357 25.52 -20.16 15.88
C SER A 357 25.55 -20.28 14.35
N HIS A 358 25.08 -21.40 13.80
CA HIS A 358 25.10 -21.69 12.37
C HIS A 358 23.79 -21.29 11.67
N SER A 359 22.65 -21.33 12.36
CA SER A 359 21.37 -20.90 11.79
C SER A 359 21.05 -19.42 12.01
N TRP A 360 21.90 -18.71 12.76
CA TRP A 360 21.82 -17.27 12.98
C TRP A 360 21.99 -16.50 11.68
N GLY A 361 21.11 -15.53 11.47
CA GLY A 361 21.23 -14.52 10.43
C GLY A 361 20.64 -13.21 10.92
N LEU A 362 21.12 -12.09 10.37
CA LEU A 362 20.59 -10.76 10.72
C LEU A 362 19.10 -10.68 10.44
N GLU A 363 18.64 -11.15 9.27
CA GLU A 363 17.22 -11.22 8.91
C GLU A 363 16.39 -11.98 9.96
N LYS A 364 16.83 -13.20 10.34
CA LYS A 364 16.12 -14.07 11.29
C LYS A 364 16.01 -13.51 12.71
N MET A 365 16.87 -12.56 13.08
CA MET A 365 16.85 -11.95 14.42
C MET A 365 16.33 -10.49 14.41
N TYR A 366 16.54 -9.76 13.31
CA TYR A 366 16.13 -8.37 13.13
C TYR A 366 14.71 -8.26 12.59
N CYS A 367 14.42 -8.96 11.48
CA CYS A 367 13.13 -8.90 10.80
C CYS A 367 12.10 -9.86 11.41
N ARG A 368 12.54 -10.82 12.24
CA ARG A 368 11.64 -11.76 12.89
C ARG A 368 10.75 -11.04 13.91
N ASN A 369 9.46 -11.30 13.83
CA ASN A 369 8.50 -10.77 14.76
C ASN A 369 8.77 -11.31 16.19
N ARG A 370 9.06 -10.40 17.12
CA ARG A 370 9.30 -10.67 18.55
C ARG A 370 8.06 -11.15 19.32
N GLN A 371 6.96 -11.41 18.63
CA GLN A 371 5.78 -12.08 19.17
C GLN A 371 5.85 -13.61 19.11
N SER A 372 6.87 -14.19 18.48
CA SER A 372 7.11 -15.64 18.58
C SER A 372 7.50 -15.96 20.02
N ASN A 373 6.71 -16.84 20.64
CA ASN A 373 6.70 -17.05 22.08
C ASN A 373 7.85 -17.94 22.59
N LEU A 374 8.53 -18.62 21.68
CA LEU A 374 9.64 -19.50 22.00
C LEU A 374 10.81 -19.22 21.06
N VAL A 375 11.94 -18.86 21.64
CA VAL A 375 13.25 -18.96 20.99
C VAL A 375 14.08 -19.91 21.83
N ALA A 376 14.24 -21.13 21.33
CA ALA A 376 15.17 -22.07 21.93
C ALA A 376 16.58 -21.70 21.49
N VAL A 377 17.37 -21.19 22.43
CA VAL A 377 18.80 -20.99 22.24
C VAL A 377 19.46 -22.28 22.66
N VAL A 378 20.07 -22.95 21.68
CA VAL A 378 20.75 -24.22 21.92
C VAL A 378 22.03 -23.94 22.72
N ASP A 379 22.28 -24.73 23.76
CA ASP A 379 23.51 -24.70 24.55
C ASP A 379 24.58 -25.60 23.93
N GLY A 380 25.85 -25.44 24.32
CA GLY A 380 26.98 -26.22 23.81
C GLY A 380 27.65 -25.61 22.58
N LYS A 381 28.32 -26.44 21.76
CA LYS A 381 29.20 -25.96 20.65
C LYS A 381 28.45 -25.14 19.58
N SER A 382 27.15 -25.36 19.44
CA SER A 382 26.28 -24.67 18.48
C SER A 382 25.55 -23.47 19.09
N ALA A 383 25.91 -23.04 20.32
CA ALA A 383 25.31 -21.89 20.96
C ALA A 383 25.69 -20.59 20.25
N MET A 384 24.75 -19.66 20.18
CA MET A 384 25.01 -18.34 19.60
C MET A 384 26.15 -17.63 20.33
N THR A 385 27.07 -17.07 19.56
CA THR A 385 28.21 -16.34 20.12
C THR A 385 27.79 -14.97 20.65
N ARG A 386 28.59 -14.41 21.57
CA ARG A 386 28.41 -13.03 22.08
C ARG A 386 28.38 -12.00 20.96
N ASN A 387 29.19 -12.22 19.92
CA ASN A 387 29.29 -11.32 18.79
C ASN A 387 28.02 -11.36 17.94
N GLN A 388 27.40 -12.53 17.75
CA GLN A 388 26.12 -12.66 17.03
C GLN A 388 24.99 -11.95 17.78
N VAL A 389 24.85 -12.17 19.09
CA VAL A 389 23.83 -11.49 19.91
C VAL A 389 24.03 -9.98 19.91
N ARG A 390 25.28 -9.52 20.09
CA ARG A 390 25.62 -8.09 20.03
C ARG A 390 25.34 -7.50 18.65
N SER A 391 25.66 -8.23 17.59
CA SER A 391 25.42 -7.81 16.20
C SER A 391 23.93 -7.70 15.90
N SER A 392 23.09 -8.65 16.36
CA SER A 392 21.64 -8.53 16.22
C SER A 392 21.07 -7.32 16.95
N PHE A 393 21.56 -7.01 18.16
CA PHE A 393 21.13 -5.83 18.89
C PHE A 393 21.57 -4.52 18.21
N ILE A 394 22.82 -4.45 17.74
CA ILE A 394 23.36 -3.28 17.03
C ILE A 394 22.61 -3.08 15.71
N CYS A 395 22.43 -4.14 14.91
CA CYS A 395 21.67 -4.08 13.66
C CYS A 395 20.23 -3.63 13.92
N TYR A 396 19.62 -4.08 15.03
CA TYR A 396 18.30 -3.60 15.42
C TYR A 396 18.24 -2.09 15.68
N PHE A 397 19.21 -1.58 16.44
CA PHE A 397 19.29 -0.15 16.71
C PHE A 397 19.61 0.65 15.44
N LEU A 398 20.56 0.18 14.63
CA LEU A 398 20.92 0.81 13.37
C LEU A 398 19.73 0.84 12.42
N GLY A 399 19.02 -0.27 12.23
CA GLY A 399 17.87 -0.32 11.34
C GLY A 399 16.73 0.60 11.77
N PHE A 400 16.48 0.74 13.09
CA PHE A 400 15.57 1.76 13.62
C PHE A 400 16.02 3.18 13.27
N VAL A 401 17.30 3.49 13.54
CA VAL A 401 17.88 4.81 13.28
C VAL A 401 17.85 5.13 11.78
N THR A 402 18.27 4.20 10.92
CA THR A 402 18.22 4.33 9.47
C THR A 402 16.80 4.50 8.95
N THR A 403 15.81 3.76 9.48
CA THR A 403 14.42 3.93 9.06
C THR A 403 13.86 5.29 9.47
N LEU A 404 14.17 5.74 10.69
CA LEU A 404 13.80 7.09 11.16
C LEU A 404 14.45 8.17 10.29
N PHE A 405 15.74 8.03 9.97
CA PHE A 405 16.44 8.94 9.05
C PHE A 405 15.83 8.90 7.66
N LEU A 406 15.43 7.74 7.15
CA LEU A 406 14.82 7.61 5.82
C LEU A 406 13.44 8.26 5.78
N ILE A 407 12.61 8.06 6.82
CA ILE A 407 11.32 8.76 6.95
C ILE A 407 11.53 10.27 7.04
N ALA A 408 12.46 10.73 7.90
CA ALA A 408 12.74 12.15 8.05
C ALA A 408 13.31 12.76 6.76
N ALA A 409 14.23 12.07 6.08
CA ALA A 409 14.80 12.50 4.80
C ALA A 409 13.75 12.52 3.69
N PHE A 410 12.86 11.52 3.65
CA PHE A 410 11.75 11.48 2.71
C PHE A 410 10.78 12.63 2.95
N LEU A 411 10.34 12.86 4.19
CA LEU A 411 9.45 13.97 4.52
C LEU A 411 10.11 15.34 4.31
N ALA A 412 11.41 15.46 4.61
CA ALA A 412 12.19 16.66 4.32
C ALA A 412 12.35 16.89 2.81
N TRP A 413 12.50 15.83 2.02
CA TRP A 413 12.51 15.89 0.56
C TRP A 413 11.16 16.34 -0.02
N PHE A 414 10.06 16.01 0.66
CA PHE A 414 8.72 16.56 0.41
C PHE A 414 8.49 17.96 1.00
N GLU A 415 9.52 18.61 1.55
CA GLU A 415 9.44 19.93 2.19
C GLU A 415 8.36 20.02 3.27
N SER A 416 8.08 18.90 3.93
CA SER A 416 7.17 18.90 5.07
C SER A 416 7.70 19.83 6.16
N SER A 417 6.80 20.58 6.80
CA SER A 417 7.20 21.48 7.89
C SER A 417 7.98 20.72 8.98
N PRO A 418 9.02 21.33 9.60
CA PRO A 418 9.79 20.66 10.65
C PRO A 418 8.92 20.16 11.82
N ALA A 419 7.81 20.84 12.10
CA ALA A 419 6.82 20.41 13.08
C ALA A 419 6.13 19.11 12.67
N PHE A 420 5.68 18.98 11.41
CA PHE A 420 5.08 17.76 10.88
C PHE A 420 6.07 16.60 10.88
N ILE A 421 7.31 16.83 10.42
CA ILE A 421 8.39 15.83 10.48
C ILE A 421 8.61 15.37 11.92
N GLY A 422 8.68 16.31 12.87
CA GLY A 422 8.83 16.03 14.30
C GLY A 422 7.69 15.17 14.86
N VAL A 423 6.44 15.44 14.46
CA VAL A 423 5.28 14.63 14.85
C VAL A 423 5.37 13.22 14.29
N ILE A 424 5.62 13.04 12.99
CA ILE A 424 5.71 11.71 12.38
C ILE A 424 6.87 10.91 12.96
N CYS A 425 8.04 11.54 13.13
CA CYS A 425 9.20 10.94 13.79
C CYS A 425 8.89 10.56 15.24
N GLY A 426 8.19 11.41 15.99
CA GLY A 426 7.75 11.14 17.36
C GLY A 426 6.81 9.94 17.44
N LEU A 427 5.83 9.86 16.55
CA LEU A 427 4.91 8.71 16.44
C LEU A 427 5.66 7.42 16.11
N TYR A 428 6.64 7.47 15.19
CA TYR A 428 7.48 6.32 14.85
C TYR A 428 8.36 5.89 16.04
N ILE A 429 8.96 6.84 16.78
CA ILE A 429 9.73 6.54 17.99
C ILE A 429 8.84 5.86 19.04
N LEU A 430 7.63 6.37 19.28
CA LEU A 430 6.67 5.74 20.19
C LEU A 430 6.29 4.32 19.75
N TYR A 431 6.09 4.12 18.45
CA TYR A 431 5.82 2.81 17.86
C TYR A 431 6.99 1.83 18.09
N VAL A 432 8.22 2.25 17.82
CA VAL A 432 9.41 1.39 17.95
C VAL A 432 9.87 1.21 19.40
N PHE A 433 9.56 2.14 20.31
CA PHE A 433 9.94 2.05 21.72
C PHE A 433 9.51 0.73 22.37
N SER A 434 8.32 0.22 22.02
CA SER A 434 7.84 -1.09 22.45
C SER A 434 8.75 -2.23 21.96
N SER A 435 9.20 -2.16 20.71
CA SER A 435 10.14 -3.12 20.16
C SER A 435 11.53 -2.99 20.80
N ALA A 436 12.02 -1.77 21.06
CA ALA A 436 13.31 -1.54 21.70
C ALA A 436 13.37 -2.11 23.12
N LYS A 437 12.27 -2.00 23.88
CA LYS A 437 12.11 -2.64 25.19
C LYS A 437 12.30 -4.16 25.11
N ASN A 438 11.75 -4.81 24.07
CA ASN A 438 11.92 -6.25 23.85
C ASN A 438 13.36 -6.60 23.44
N ALA A 439 14.03 -5.77 22.63
CA ALA A 439 15.46 -5.95 22.29
C ALA A 439 16.34 -5.94 23.54
N TRP A 440 16.05 -4.99 24.44
CA TRP A 440 16.79 -4.78 25.66
C TRP A 440 16.57 -5.92 26.66
N ALA A 441 15.32 -6.38 26.81
CA ALA A 441 15.00 -7.57 27.60
C ALA A 441 15.77 -8.79 27.10
N MET A 442 15.87 -8.98 25.77
CA MET A 442 16.67 -10.05 25.18
C MET A 442 18.15 -9.95 25.55
N LYS A 443 18.77 -8.77 25.39
CA LYS A 443 20.16 -8.53 25.78
C LYS A 443 20.40 -8.85 27.26
N HIS A 444 19.46 -8.49 28.13
CA HIS A 444 19.52 -8.80 29.55
C HIS A 444 19.44 -10.30 29.82
N ILE A 445 18.50 -11.01 29.19
CA ILE A 445 18.34 -12.47 29.27
C ILE A 445 19.65 -13.17 28.89
N TYR A 446 20.27 -12.83 27.75
CA TYR A 446 21.57 -13.40 27.35
C TYR A 446 22.69 -13.13 28.35
N GLY A 447 22.69 -11.95 28.96
CA GLY A 447 23.65 -11.61 30.01
C GLY A 447 23.53 -12.53 31.23
N GLU A 448 22.30 -12.87 31.62
CA GLU A 448 22.01 -13.77 32.73
C GLU A 448 22.31 -15.24 32.42
N LEU A 449 22.05 -15.70 31.18
CA LEU A 449 22.37 -17.07 30.76
C LEU A 449 23.87 -17.37 30.89
N LYS A 450 24.72 -16.43 30.49
CA LYS A 450 26.18 -16.58 30.58
C LYS A 450 26.69 -16.69 32.01
N LYS A 451 26.00 -16.11 32.99
CA LYS A 451 26.38 -16.27 34.41
C LYS A 451 26.17 -17.70 34.90
N LYS A 452 25.18 -18.41 34.34
CA LYS A 452 24.84 -19.80 34.68
C LYS A 452 25.69 -20.85 33.96
N ASP A 453 26.18 -20.56 32.76
CA ASP A 453 27.04 -21.48 31.98
C ASP A 453 28.31 -21.95 32.73
N LYS A 454 28.74 -21.21 33.77
CA LYS A 454 29.84 -21.63 34.64
C LYS A 454 29.59 -22.92 35.43
N THR A 455 28.36 -23.46 35.47
CA THR A 455 28.01 -24.65 36.28
C THR A 455 27.90 -25.99 35.52
N ASN A 456 28.48 -26.13 34.32
CA ASN A 456 28.65 -27.42 33.59
C ASN A 456 27.38 -28.24 33.26
N GLN A 457 26.16 -27.69 33.39
CA GLN A 457 24.95 -28.38 32.95
C GLN A 457 24.57 -27.97 31.53
N THR A 458 24.62 -28.92 30.60
CA THR A 458 24.22 -28.80 29.19
C THR A 458 22.70 -28.72 29.08
N SER A 459 22.16 -27.52 29.24
CA SER A 459 20.73 -27.33 29.41
C SER A 459 20.23 -26.35 28.36
N THR A 460 19.35 -26.77 27.44
CA THR A 460 18.85 -25.85 26.41
C THR A 460 17.92 -24.84 27.05
N LEU A 461 18.22 -23.56 26.83
CA LEU A 461 17.54 -22.46 27.49
C LEU A 461 16.59 -21.82 26.48
N GLY A 462 15.30 -21.87 26.79
CA GLY A 462 14.25 -21.22 26.02
C GLY A 462 13.84 -19.90 26.66
N GLN A 463 13.81 -18.81 25.90
CA GLN A 463 12.96 -17.69 26.31
C GLN A 463 11.53 -18.08 25.99
N VAL A 464 10.68 -18.10 27.02
CA VAL A 464 9.25 -18.38 26.88
C VAL A 464 8.46 -17.11 27.19
N ARG A 465 7.62 -16.71 26.25
CA ARG A 465 6.60 -15.68 26.43
C ARG A 465 5.25 -16.37 26.43
N ALA A 466 4.61 -16.55 27.56
CA ALA A 466 3.33 -17.27 27.63
C ALA A 466 2.17 -16.31 27.95
N PRO A 467 1.13 -16.21 27.10
CA PRO A 467 -0.08 -15.49 27.44
C PRO A 467 -0.99 -16.35 28.32
N PHE A 468 -1.48 -15.78 29.41
CA PHE A 468 -2.44 -16.40 30.32
C PHE A 468 -3.72 -15.57 30.38
N ARG A 469 -4.87 -16.17 30.17
CA ARG A 469 -6.19 -15.58 30.40
C ARG A 469 -6.43 -15.50 31.91
N ILE A 470 -6.75 -14.31 32.40
CA ILE A 470 -6.97 -14.06 33.84
C ILE A 470 -8.45 -13.83 34.19
N ASN A 471 -9.23 -13.38 33.21
CA ASN A 471 -10.68 -13.26 33.31
C ASN A 471 -11.29 -13.64 31.96
N GLU A 472 -12.50 -14.15 32.01
CA GLU A 472 -13.28 -14.59 30.87
C GLU A 472 -14.51 -13.70 30.70
N ALA A 473 -14.84 -13.32 29.46
CA ALA A 473 -16.07 -12.60 29.17
C ALA A 473 -17.30 -13.52 29.25
N ASN A 474 -18.38 -13.03 29.85
CA ASN A 474 -19.64 -13.77 29.94
C ASN A 474 -20.26 -13.98 28.53
N ASP A 475 -20.91 -15.12 28.30
CA ASP A 475 -21.49 -15.47 26.99
C ASP A 475 -22.49 -14.43 26.49
N ARG A 476 -23.34 -13.90 27.39
CA ARG A 476 -24.30 -12.84 27.07
C ARG A 476 -23.61 -11.57 26.57
N PHE A 477 -22.51 -11.19 27.23
CA PHE A 477 -21.73 -10.03 26.84
C PHE A 477 -21.05 -10.25 25.48
N CYS A 478 -20.51 -11.45 25.24
CA CYS A 478 -19.94 -11.83 23.95
C CYS A 478 -20.96 -11.73 22.81
N TRP A 479 -22.20 -12.20 22.99
CA TRP A 479 -23.27 -12.06 22.00
C TRP A 479 -23.66 -10.62 21.73
N ILE A 480 -23.82 -9.81 22.79
CA ILE A 480 -24.13 -8.38 22.64
C ILE A 480 -23.03 -7.70 21.83
N MET A 481 -21.76 -7.93 22.19
CA MET A 481 -20.62 -7.34 21.48
C MET A 481 -20.52 -7.83 20.03
N PHE A 482 -20.81 -9.10 19.75
CA PHE A 482 -20.88 -9.62 18.38
C PHE A 482 -21.97 -8.92 17.56
N ILE A 483 -23.17 -8.76 18.11
CA ILE A 483 -24.29 -8.09 17.43
C ILE A 483 -23.92 -6.62 17.16
N LEU A 484 -23.34 -5.93 18.14
CA LEU A 484 -22.88 -4.55 17.95
C LEU A 484 -21.78 -4.47 16.88
N GLU A 485 -20.78 -5.36 16.91
CA GLU A 485 -19.71 -5.45 15.91
C GLU A 485 -20.27 -5.71 14.51
N PHE A 486 -21.28 -6.57 14.37
CA PHE A 486 -21.93 -6.86 13.10
C PHE A 486 -22.77 -5.67 12.60
N ILE A 487 -23.57 -5.04 13.48
CA ILE A 487 -24.39 -3.89 13.10
C ILE A 487 -23.52 -2.71 12.70
N PHE A 488 -22.58 -2.30 13.56
CA PHE A 488 -21.76 -1.10 13.33
C PHE A 488 -20.61 -1.34 12.34
N GLY A 489 -20.09 -2.56 12.25
CA GLY A 489 -18.98 -2.89 11.35
C GLY A 489 -19.41 -3.38 9.96
N TYR A 490 -20.66 -3.81 9.77
CA TYR A 490 -21.14 -4.37 8.51
C TYR A 490 -22.46 -3.75 8.05
N VAL A 491 -23.54 -3.92 8.81
CA VAL A 491 -24.90 -3.55 8.33
C VAL A 491 -25.06 -2.04 8.11
N LEU A 492 -24.72 -1.24 9.11
CA LEU A 492 -24.90 0.21 9.07
C LEU A 492 -24.03 0.89 8.00
N PRO A 493 -22.70 0.60 7.90
CA PRO A 493 -21.87 1.11 6.81
C PRO A 493 -22.39 0.72 5.42
N MET A 494 -22.84 -0.53 5.24
CA MET A 494 -23.36 -0.99 3.95
C MET A 494 -24.62 -0.20 3.56
N ILE A 495 -25.61 -0.10 4.45
CA ILE A 495 -26.86 0.64 4.20
C ILE A 495 -26.56 2.11 3.90
N THR A 496 -25.64 2.73 4.64
CA THR A 496 -25.31 4.16 4.47
C THR A 496 -24.57 4.44 3.18
N LEU A 497 -23.64 3.57 2.73
CA LEU A 497 -23.00 3.71 1.42
C LEU A 497 -24.01 3.61 0.27
N PHE A 498 -24.98 2.70 0.37
CA PHE A 498 -26.06 2.61 -0.62
C PHE A 498 -27.01 3.81 -0.55
N ALA A 499 -27.34 4.29 0.65
CA ALA A 499 -28.18 5.48 0.84
C ALA A 499 -27.49 6.76 0.33
N ALA A 500 -26.15 6.81 0.36
CA ALA A 500 -25.35 7.90 -0.20
C ALA A 500 -25.29 7.88 -1.74
N GLY A 501 -25.87 6.87 -2.41
CA GLY A 501 -25.74 6.68 -3.85
C GLY A 501 -24.36 6.19 -4.30
N ASN A 502 -23.49 5.79 -3.36
CA ASN A 502 -22.15 5.26 -3.66
C ASN A 502 -22.22 3.74 -3.93
N TYR A 503 -23.02 3.33 -4.92
CA TYR A 503 -23.29 1.92 -5.21
C TYR A 503 -22.02 1.08 -5.48
N PRO A 504 -21.04 1.52 -6.30
CA PRO A 504 -19.87 0.69 -6.57
C PRO A 504 -19.03 0.45 -5.30
N VAL A 505 -18.76 1.51 -4.53
CA VAL A 505 -18.07 1.41 -3.23
C VAL A 505 -18.85 0.54 -2.25
N GLY A 506 -20.18 0.68 -2.21
CA GLY A 506 -21.07 -0.15 -1.37
C GLY A 506 -21.05 -1.63 -1.73
N ILE A 507 -20.97 -1.99 -3.02
CA ILE A 507 -20.83 -3.38 -3.48
C ILE A 507 -19.47 -3.93 -3.07
N VAL A 508 -18.40 -3.18 -3.34
CA VAL A 508 -17.04 -3.58 -2.96
C VAL A 508 -16.93 -3.72 -1.44
N PHE A 509 -17.56 -2.82 -0.67
CA PHE A 509 -17.69 -2.95 0.78
C PHE A 509 -18.40 -4.24 1.15
N GLY A 510 -19.58 -4.52 0.59
CA GLY A 510 -20.35 -5.73 0.90
C GLY A 510 -19.53 -7.01 0.70
N VAL A 511 -18.84 -7.12 -0.44
CA VAL A 511 -17.98 -8.28 -0.74
C VAL A 511 -16.78 -8.37 0.23
N THR A 512 -16.03 -7.27 0.37
CA THR A 512 -14.81 -7.26 1.21
C THR A 512 -15.13 -7.43 2.68
N ALA A 513 -16.21 -6.82 3.17
CA ALA A 513 -16.69 -6.92 4.55
C ALA A 513 -17.29 -8.30 4.83
N THR A 514 -17.92 -8.97 3.84
CA THR A 514 -18.40 -10.35 4.00
C THR A 514 -17.23 -11.31 4.16
N ILE A 515 -16.26 -11.26 3.24
CA ILE A 515 -15.04 -12.09 3.29
C ILE A 515 -14.31 -11.85 4.61
N THR A 516 -14.15 -10.58 4.98
CA THR A 516 -13.56 -10.16 6.25
C THR A 516 -14.32 -10.69 7.45
N GLY A 517 -15.65 -10.57 7.45
CA GLY A 517 -16.53 -11.08 8.49
C GLY A 517 -16.34 -12.58 8.66
N CYS A 518 -16.38 -13.34 7.57
CA CYS A 518 -16.14 -14.78 7.58
C CYS A 518 -14.79 -15.13 8.22
N ARG A 519 -13.69 -14.52 7.76
CA ARG A 519 -12.35 -14.76 8.34
C ARG A 519 -12.22 -14.29 9.79
N ARG A 520 -12.90 -13.20 10.15
CA ARG A 520 -12.84 -12.60 11.48
C ARG A 520 -13.65 -13.40 12.51
N PHE A 521 -14.78 -13.95 12.13
CA PHE A 521 -15.67 -14.72 13.00
C PHE A 521 -15.35 -16.21 13.02
N PHE A 522 -14.84 -16.77 11.91
CA PHE A 522 -14.41 -18.17 11.78
C PHE A 522 -12.88 -18.24 11.64
N SER A 523 -12.19 -17.77 12.67
CA SER A 523 -10.73 -17.69 12.68
C SER A 523 -10.11 -18.96 13.24
N SER A 524 -9.65 -19.84 12.35
CA SER A 524 -8.91 -21.06 12.72
C SER A 524 -7.66 -20.75 13.57
N VAL A 525 -7.03 -19.59 13.35
CA VAL A 525 -5.94 -19.08 14.20
C VAL A 525 -6.37 -18.96 15.66
N VAL A 526 -7.51 -18.32 15.92
CA VAL A 526 -7.96 -18.07 17.29
C VAL A 526 -8.37 -19.38 17.94
N ILE A 527 -9.12 -20.22 17.23
CA ILE A 527 -9.50 -21.55 17.73
C ILE A 527 -8.26 -22.38 18.07
N LEU A 528 -7.29 -22.45 17.16
CA LEU A 528 -6.05 -23.21 17.41
C LEU A 528 -5.27 -22.71 18.64
N GLN A 529 -5.24 -21.40 18.88
CA GLN A 529 -4.62 -20.81 20.07
C GLN A 529 -5.34 -21.18 21.38
N GLU A 530 -6.64 -21.41 21.34
CA GLU A 530 -7.46 -21.83 22.49
C GLU A 530 -7.34 -23.34 22.74
N LEU A 531 -7.31 -24.13 21.67
CA LEU A 531 -7.20 -25.58 21.75
C LEU A 531 -5.81 -26.02 22.19
N GLY A 532 -4.77 -25.39 21.62
CA GLY A 532 -3.37 -25.60 21.99
C GLY A 532 -2.64 -26.71 21.25
N SER A 533 -3.33 -27.46 20.39
CA SER A 533 -2.75 -28.47 19.51
C SER A 533 -3.61 -28.64 18.25
N LEU A 534 -3.00 -29.15 17.17
CA LEU A 534 -3.69 -29.67 15.99
C LEU A 534 -4.22 -31.10 16.19
N ASP A 535 -3.96 -31.71 17.35
CA ASP A 535 -4.39 -33.06 17.67
C ASP A 535 -5.92 -33.18 17.67
N GLY A 536 -6.40 -34.29 17.10
CA GLY A 536 -7.83 -34.59 16.96
C GLY A 536 -8.35 -34.47 15.53
N MET A 537 -7.70 -33.70 14.63
CA MET A 537 -8.12 -33.67 13.21
C MET A 537 -8.07 -35.05 12.51
N GLU A 538 -7.31 -36.00 13.08
CA GLU A 538 -7.11 -37.38 12.62
C GLU A 538 -8.40 -38.23 12.62
N LEU A 539 -9.42 -37.85 13.40
CA LEU A 539 -10.59 -38.69 13.73
C LEU A 539 -11.62 -38.83 12.61
N ASN A 540 -11.48 -38.11 11.49
CA ASN A 540 -12.38 -38.28 10.35
C ASN A 540 -12.09 -39.58 9.56
N ASN A 541 -10.88 -40.14 9.72
CA ASN A 541 -10.41 -41.30 8.94
C ASN A 541 -10.68 -42.65 9.59
N THR A 542 -11.28 -42.69 10.80
CA THR A 542 -11.57 -43.95 11.52
C THR A 542 -12.84 -44.66 11.03
N ILE A 543 -13.57 -44.12 10.05
CA ILE A 543 -14.77 -44.75 9.47
C ILE A 543 -14.42 -45.71 8.32
N PHE A 544 -13.18 -45.69 7.82
CA PHE A 544 -12.71 -46.64 6.80
C PHE A 544 -11.99 -47.84 7.44
N ASP A 545 -12.36 -49.04 6.98
CA ASP A 545 -12.00 -50.38 7.47
C ASP A 545 -10.61 -50.51 8.13
N GLU A 546 -10.56 -51.26 9.23
CA GLU A 546 -9.35 -51.56 10.02
C GLU A 546 -8.30 -52.37 9.23
N ASP A 547 -8.65 -52.90 8.06
CA ASP A 547 -7.95 -54.08 7.56
C ASP A 547 -6.78 -53.86 6.58
N ASN A 548 -6.45 -52.68 6.02
CA ASN A 548 -5.22 -52.61 5.17
C ASN A 548 -4.40 -51.32 4.97
N ASP A 549 -4.88 -50.07 5.11
CA ASP A 549 -4.08 -48.90 4.62
C ASP A 549 -3.68 -47.88 5.70
N GLY A 550 -2.89 -48.32 6.69
CA GLY A 550 -2.37 -47.43 7.75
C GLY A 550 -1.45 -46.30 7.24
N GLU A 551 -0.74 -46.52 6.14
CA GLU A 551 0.19 -45.53 5.55
C GLU A 551 -0.56 -44.41 4.82
N LEU A 552 -1.60 -44.75 4.04
CA LEU A 552 -2.46 -43.78 3.36
C LEU A 552 -3.17 -42.84 4.36
N LYS A 553 -3.63 -43.41 5.48
CA LYS A 553 -4.27 -42.64 6.57
C LYS A 553 -3.32 -41.62 7.19
N ALA A 554 -2.07 -42.01 7.47
CA ALA A 554 -1.05 -41.12 8.02
C ALA A 554 -0.67 -39.99 7.04
N GLU A 555 -0.62 -40.28 5.74
CA GLU A 555 -0.36 -39.26 4.73
C GLU A 555 -1.49 -38.23 4.61
N GLU A 556 -2.76 -38.68 4.62
CA GLU A 556 -3.91 -37.77 4.56
C GLU A 556 -3.99 -36.89 5.82
N GLU A 557 -3.74 -37.48 6.99
CA GLU A 557 -3.67 -36.75 8.26
C GLU A 557 -2.57 -35.68 8.25
N TRP A 558 -1.36 -36.06 7.84
CA TRP A 558 -0.25 -35.12 7.67
C TRP A 558 -0.66 -33.99 6.72
N ARG A 559 -1.30 -34.32 5.61
CA ARG A 559 -1.71 -33.35 4.59
C ARG A 559 -2.72 -32.35 5.14
N GLU A 560 -3.73 -32.79 5.89
CA GLU A 560 -4.73 -31.89 6.50
C GLU A 560 -4.10 -30.97 7.55
N LYS A 561 -3.30 -31.52 8.49
CA LYS A 561 -2.56 -30.74 9.49
C LYS A 561 -1.61 -29.74 8.85
N HIS A 562 -0.88 -30.16 7.83
CA HIS A 562 0.09 -29.34 7.12
C HIS A 562 -0.59 -28.16 6.41
N ARG A 563 -1.66 -28.42 5.64
CA ARG A 563 -2.43 -27.40 4.92
C ARG A 563 -2.96 -26.33 5.87
N LEU A 564 -3.62 -26.76 6.93
CA LEU A 564 -4.17 -25.84 7.91
C LEU A 564 -3.05 -25.06 8.60
N GLY A 565 -1.95 -25.72 8.97
CA GLY A 565 -0.76 -25.11 9.55
C GLY A 565 -0.14 -24.03 8.64
N GLN A 566 0.00 -24.28 7.34
CA GLN A 566 0.50 -23.30 6.37
C GLN A 566 -0.44 -22.11 6.22
N ILE A 567 -1.74 -22.33 5.99
CA ILE A 567 -2.73 -21.25 5.85
C ILE A 567 -2.72 -20.37 7.11
N ILE A 568 -2.81 -20.99 8.30
CA ILE A 568 -2.83 -20.29 9.57
C ILE A 568 -1.55 -19.46 9.78
N SER A 569 -0.38 -20.03 9.49
CA SER A 569 0.90 -19.38 9.78
C SER A 569 1.31 -18.35 8.74
N GLU A 570 1.07 -18.59 7.45
CA GLU A 570 1.56 -17.73 6.38
C GLU A 570 0.56 -16.67 5.94
N ILE A 571 -0.74 -16.94 6.08
CA ILE A 571 -1.83 -16.13 5.53
C ILE A 571 -2.69 -15.51 6.62
N SER A 572 -3.13 -16.31 7.59
CA SER A 572 -4.03 -15.83 8.65
C SER A 572 -3.30 -15.16 9.80
N SER A 573 -2.00 -15.45 9.96
CA SER A 573 -1.19 -14.90 11.03
C SER A 573 -1.00 -13.39 10.89
N GLY A 574 -0.94 -12.71 12.03
CA GLY A 574 -1.11 -11.26 12.08
C GLY A 574 0.05 -10.43 11.53
N VAL A 575 1.20 -10.98 11.11
CA VAL A 575 2.39 -10.13 10.82
C VAL A 575 2.23 -9.36 9.52
N LYS A 576 2.03 -10.08 8.40
CA LYS A 576 1.78 -9.47 7.08
C LYS A 576 0.54 -8.57 7.13
N ARG A 577 -0.52 -9.03 7.79
CA ARG A 577 -1.73 -8.22 8.01
C ARG A 577 -1.46 -6.94 8.79
N LYS A 578 -0.67 -6.98 9.87
CA LYS A 578 -0.31 -5.78 10.65
C LYS A 578 0.50 -4.80 9.83
N PHE A 579 1.41 -5.28 8.99
CA PHE A 579 2.13 -4.43 8.05
C PHE A 579 1.16 -3.68 7.13
N TRP A 580 0.28 -4.39 6.42
CA TRP A 580 -0.70 -3.76 5.52
C TRP A 580 -1.70 -2.85 6.26
N MET A 581 -2.18 -3.25 7.44
CA MET A 581 -3.02 -2.38 8.27
C MET A 581 -2.30 -1.10 8.67
N SER A 582 -1.01 -1.17 8.98
CA SER A 582 -0.23 0.02 9.34
C SER A 582 -0.03 0.93 8.14
N LEU A 583 0.24 0.35 6.96
CA LEU A 583 0.40 1.10 5.71
C LEU A 583 -0.90 1.79 5.29
N TYR A 584 -2.04 1.09 5.32
CA TYR A 584 -3.33 1.70 4.99
C TYR A 584 -3.80 2.69 6.06
N ALA A 585 -3.50 2.45 7.34
CA ALA A 585 -3.75 3.43 8.39
C ALA A 585 -2.94 4.72 8.16
N PHE A 586 -1.72 4.63 7.64
CA PHE A 586 -0.93 5.80 7.25
C PHE A 586 -1.62 6.61 6.13
N PHE A 587 -2.13 5.96 5.08
CA PHE A 587 -2.92 6.65 4.04
C PHE A 587 -4.21 7.27 4.59
N ILE A 588 -4.92 6.57 5.48
CA ILE A 588 -6.10 7.11 6.18
C ILE A 588 -5.74 8.38 6.96
N VAL A 589 -4.59 8.41 7.65
CA VAL A 589 -4.13 9.60 8.38
C VAL A 589 -3.80 10.73 7.41
N ILE A 590 -3.16 10.47 6.27
CA ILE A 590 -2.88 11.47 5.23
C ILE A 590 -4.20 12.06 4.70
N PHE A 591 -5.13 11.22 4.25
CA PHE A 591 -6.39 11.70 3.70
C PHE A 591 -7.25 12.41 4.75
N CYS A 592 -7.21 11.95 6.00
CA CYS A 592 -7.83 12.66 7.11
C CYS A 592 -7.19 14.03 7.34
N ALA A 593 -5.86 14.15 7.26
CA ALA A 593 -5.18 15.44 7.39
C ALA A 593 -5.52 16.40 6.25
N ILE A 594 -5.57 15.91 4.99
CA ILE A 594 -5.99 16.70 3.82
C ILE A 594 -7.44 17.16 4.00
N PHE A 595 -8.33 16.22 4.35
CA PHE A 595 -9.74 16.51 4.61
C PHE A 595 -9.93 17.55 5.74
N MET A 596 -9.30 17.35 6.90
CA MET A 596 -9.41 18.28 8.02
C MET A 596 -8.80 19.65 7.71
N SER A 597 -7.74 19.71 6.90
CA SER A 597 -7.18 20.98 6.44
C SER A 597 -8.13 21.71 5.50
N ALA A 598 -8.82 20.97 4.62
CA ALA A 598 -9.86 21.51 3.73
C ALA A 598 -11.06 22.06 4.52
N VAL A 599 -11.47 21.35 5.59
CA VAL A 599 -12.52 21.82 6.51
C VAL A 599 -12.08 23.09 7.25
N ALA A 600 -10.83 23.14 7.73
CA ALA A 600 -10.35 24.19 8.62
C ALA A 600 -10.01 25.50 7.89
N LEU A 601 -9.44 25.43 6.68
CA LEU A 601 -8.96 26.60 5.94
C LEU A 601 -10.04 27.24 5.05
N GLY A 602 -11.11 26.49 4.73
CA GLY A 602 -12.18 26.95 3.84
C GLY A 602 -11.72 27.15 2.38
N SER A 603 -12.66 27.51 1.50
CA SER A 603 -12.40 27.70 0.06
C SER A 603 -11.74 29.04 -0.30
N ASN A 604 -11.73 30.01 0.62
CA ASN A 604 -11.26 31.37 0.36
C ASN A 604 -9.75 31.59 0.59
N ALA A 605 -9.02 30.57 1.06
CA ALA A 605 -7.57 30.66 1.22
C ALA A 605 -6.88 30.56 -0.15
N GLY A 606 -5.95 31.48 -0.45
CA GLY A 606 -5.07 31.39 -1.61
C GLY A 606 -5.20 32.47 -2.70
N LYS A 607 -6.01 33.52 -2.50
CA LYS A 607 -5.96 34.70 -3.40
C LYS A 607 -4.66 35.46 -3.17
N THR A 608 -3.89 35.67 -4.23
CA THR A 608 -2.69 36.50 -4.18
C THR A 608 -3.01 37.93 -4.58
N ILE A 609 -2.40 38.89 -3.89
CA ILE A 609 -2.37 40.29 -4.33
C ILE A 609 -1.63 40.33 -5.69
N GLY A 610 -2.01 41.25 -6.57
CA GLY A 610 -1.39 41.45 -7.89
C GLY A 610 0.13 41.56 -7.83
N GLN A 611 0.78 41.29 -8.96
CA GLN A 611 2.23 41.31 -9.05
C GLN A 611 2.76 42.74 -9.16
N ASP A 612 3.70 43.11 -8.30
CA ASP A 612 4.52 44.29 -8.50
C ASP A 612 5.51 44.02 -9.64
N MET A 613 5.48 44.90 -10.64
CA MET A 613 6.24 44.78 -11.89
C MET A 613 6.92 46.12 -12.20
N SER A 614 8.13 46.04 -12.75
CA SER A 614 8.88 47.22 -13.21
C SER A 614 8.78 47.35 -14.72
N ASP A 615 8.28 48.50 -15.17
CA ASP A 615 8.02 48.76 -16.59
C ASP A 615 9.27 49.26 -17.34
N ASN A 616 10.25 49.84 -16.64
CA ASN A 616 11.45 50.44 -17.25
C ASN A 616 12.65 49.48 -17.33
N HIS A 617 12.41 48.17 -17.16
CA HIS A 617 13.47 47.17 -17.11
C HIS A 617 13.18 45.97 -17.99
N GLU A 618 14.22 45.43 -18.62
CA GLU A 618 14.11 44.26 -19.49
C GLU A 618 15.23 43.23 -19.29
N TYR A 619 14.88 41.98 -19.56
CA TYR A 619 15.88 40.95 -19.83
C TYR A 619 16.08 40.84 -21.33
N LEU A 620 17.34 40.83 -21.78
CA LEU A 620 17.69 40.66 -23.20
C LEU A 620 17.60 39.20 -23.67
N GLY A 621 17.43 38.25 -22.74
CA GLY A 621 17.46 36.82 -23.01
C GLY A 621 18.87 36.27 -23.05
N SER A 622 19.11 35.17 -22.33
CA SER A 622 20.38 34.44 -22.41
C SER A 622 20.46 33.48 -23.59
N GLY A 623 19.33 33.13 -24.22
CA GLY A 623 19.24 32.27 -25.41
C GLY A 623 19.43 30.78 -25.13
N ASP A 624 19.35 30.35 -23.87
CA ASP A 624 19.94 29.09 -23.39
C ASP A 624 18.90 28.05 -22.90
N LEU A 625 17.77 27.92 -23.63
CA LEU A 625 16.81 26.83 -23.40
C LEU A 625 17.35 25.50 -23.97
N GLN A 626 17.08 24.40 -23.27
CA GLN A 626 17.52 23.05 -23.68
C GLN A 626 16.91 22.60 -25.02
N TYR A 627 15.76 23.15 -25.40
CA TYR A 627 15.09 22.98 -26.69
C TYR A 627 14.71 24.35 -27.24
N SER A 628 14.84 24.54 -28.55
CA SER A 628 15.25 25.81 -29.17
C SER A 628 14.15 26.83 -29.50
N SER A 629 13.04 26.92 -28.77
CA SER A 629 12.11 28.04 -29.04
C SER A 629 11.41 28.60 -27.81
N CYS A 630 11.71 29.87 -27.54
CA CYS A 630 10.87 30.79 -26.75
C CYS A 630 9.54 31.13 -27.44
N GLN A 631 9.39 30.65 -28.67
CA GLN A 631 8.21 30.78 -29.50
C GLN A 631 7.42 29.47 -29.49
N LEU A 632 6.10 29.58 -29.43
CA LEU A 632 5.20 28.47 -29.72
C LEU A 632 5.16 28.19 -31.23
N GLY A 633 4.93 26.93 -31.60
CA GLY A 633 5.00 26.47 -33.00
C GLY A 633 4.06 27.21 -33.97
N GLN A 634 4.39 27.13 -35.26
CA GLN A 634 3.58 27.72 -36.34
C GLN A 634 2.14 27.17 -36.30
N GLY A 635 1.17 28.06 -36.04
CA GLY A 635 -0.27 27.72 -36.02
C GLY A 635 -1.01 28.10 -34.75
N ILE A 636 -0.32 28.46 -33.66
CA ILE A 636 -0.95 29.01 -32.45
C ILE A 636 -1.03 30.53 -32.58
N VAL A 637 -2.25 31.08 -32.50
CA VAL A 637 -2.46 32.53 -32.42
C VAL A 637 -2.11 33.00 -31.01
N THR A 638 -1.34 34.07 -30.92
CA THR A 638 -0.67 34.51 -29.69
C THR A 638 -1.07 35.96 -29.36
N PRO A 639 -1.16 36.33 -28.07
CA PRO A 639 -1.65 37.66 -27.65
C PRO A 639 -0.88 38.86 -28.22
N ALA A 640 0.44 38.75 -28.40
CA ALA A 640 1.28 39.84 -28.92
C ALA A 640 2.33 39.37 -29.93
N GLY A 641 1.98 38.37 -30.75
CA GLY A 641 2.88 37.81 -31.76
C GLY A 641 3.75 36.65 -31.25
N LEU A 642 4.46 36.03 -32.19
CA LEU A 642 5.16 34.75 -31.97
C LEU A 642 6.36 34.85 -31.02
N GLU A 643 7.04 36.01 -30.99
CA GLU A 643 8.31 36.20 -30.28
C GLU A 643 8.20 36.02 -28.76
N ASN A 644 7.06 36.39 -28.16
CA ASN A 644 6.85 36.40 -26.69
C ASN A 644 5.80 35.41 -26.18
N SER A 645 5.39 34.50 -27.06
CA SER A 645 4.23 33.65 -26.81
C SER A 645 4.36 32.78 -25.53
N LEU A 646 5.53 32.21 -25.25
CA LEU A 646 5.71 31.38 -24.06
C LEU A 646 5.63 32.18 -22.75
N VAL A 647 6.22 33.38 -22.75
CA VAL A 647 6.22 34.33 -21.63
C VAL A 647 4.80 34.78 -21.30
N ASP A 648 4.03 35.16 -22.33
CA ASP A 648 2.65 35.62 -22.17
C ASP A 648 1.73 34.53 -21.59
N PHE A 649 1.80 33.28 -22.09
CA PHE A 649 0.99 32.20 -21.54
C PHE A 649 1.39 31.78 -20.12
N THR A 650 2.68 31.92 -19.78
CA THR A 650 3.17 31.69 -18.41
C THR A 650 2.66 32.76 -17.46
N PHE A 651 2.65 34.03 -17.88
CA PHE A 651 2.05 35.12 -17.11
C PHE A 651 0.55 34.90 -16.92
N LEU A 652 -0.18 34.61 -17.99
CA LEU A 652 -1.62 34.35 -17.95
C LEU A 652 -1.99 33.16 -17.05
N ALA A 653 -1.15 32.11 -17.00
CA ALA A 653 -1.33 30.99 -16.07
C ALA A 653 -1.22 31.40 -14.59
N ASN A 654 -0.40 32.42 -14.28
CA ASN A 654 -0.29 32.98 -12.93
C ASN A 654 -1.43 33.96 -12.60
N VAL A 655 -1.94 34.69 -13.59
CA VAL A 655 -3.09 35.62 -13.42
C VAL A 655 -4.34 34.91 -12.89
N ALA A 656 -4.48 33.60 -13.09
CA ALA A 656 -5.60 32.82 -12.54
C ALA A 656 -5.69 32.83 -11.00
N TYR A 657 -4.60 33.14 -10.29
CA TYR A 657 -4.56 33.21 -8.82
C TYR A 657 -4.88 34.60 -8.25
N GLU A 658 -4.87 35.63 -9.10
CA GLU A 658 -5.10 37.01 -8.69
C GLU A 658 -6.59 37.26 -8.42
N ASP A 659 -6.88 38.19 -7.52
CA ASP A 659 -8.25 38.68 -7.37
C ASP A 659 -8.67 39.51 -8.61
N PRO A 660 -9.99 39.60 -8.91
CA PRO A 660 -10.46 40.30 -10.10
C PRO A 660 -9.98 41.77 -10.21
N ASN A 661 -9.88 42.49 -9.09
CA ASN A 661 -9.46 43.90 -9.13
C ASN A 661 -7.96 44.03 -9.48
N SER A 662 -7.13 43.15 -8.94
CA SER A 662 -5.70 43.10 -9.29
C SER A 662 -5.47 42.64 -10.73
N THR A 663 -6.35 41.79 -11.25
CA THR A 663 -6.20 41.18 -12.58
C THR A 663 -6.20 42.21 -13.69
N GLU A 664 -7.15 43.14 -13.67
CA GLU A 664 -7.23 44.20 -14.68
C GLU A 664 -5.97 45.09 -14.67
N VAL A 665 -5.45 45.39 -13.49
CA VAL A 665 -4.21 46.16 -13.33
C VAL A 665 -3.00 45.40 -13.87
N SER A 666 -2.87 44.11 -13.54
CA SER A 666 -1.78 43.26 -14.02
C SER A 666 -1.81 43.10 -15.54
N LEU A 667 -3.00 42.86 -16.12
CA LEU A 667 -3.19 42.73 -17.57
C LEU A 667 -2.85 44.04 -18.30
N GLY A 668 -3.31 45.17 -17.76
CA GLY A 668 -3.01 46.49 -18.31
C GLY A 668 -1.51 46.77 -18.34
N LYS A 669 -0.81 46.54 -17.22
CA LYS A 669 0.65 46.72 -17.15
C LYS A 669 1.40 45.80 -18.10
N TRP A 670 1.02 44.53 -18.17
CA TRP A 670 1.74 43.54 -18.99
C TRP A 670 1.57 43.77 -20.50
N PHE A 671 0.35 44.09 -20.94
CA PHE A 671 0.01 44.16 -22.36
C PHE A 671 -0.06 45.59 -22.95
N ARG A 672 -0.08 46.65 -22.14
CA ARG A 672 -0.21 48.06 -22.60
C ARG A 672 1.00 48.96 -22.29
N ALA A 673 2.20 48.39 -22.11
CA ALA A 673 3.38 49.14 -21.64
C ALA A 673 3.93 50.20 -22.62
N ASP A 674 3.64 50.13 -23.92
CA ASP A 674 4.30 50.96 -24.95
C ASP A 674 3.52 52.24 -25.39
N GLU A 675 2.26 52.42 -24.98
CA GLU A 675 1.51 53.63 -25.35
C GLU A 675 1.72 54.74 -24.33
N ASP A 676 2.51 55.75 -24.73
CA ASP A 676 2.65 57.05 -24.08
C ASP A 676 1.24 57.60 -23.78
N VAL A 677 0.76 57.45 -22.54
CA VAL A 677 -0.63 57.73 -22.06
C VAL A 677 -0.91 59.23 -22.00
N SER A 678 -0.57 59.95 -23.06
CA SER A 678 -0.83 61.36 -23.26
C SER A 678 -1.88 61.55 -24.36
N ALA A 679 -3.10 61.85 -23.89
CA ALA A 679 -4.26 62.36 -24.64
C ALA A 679 -5.20 61.35 -25.32
N GLY A 680 -6.16 60.84 -24.54
CA GLY A 680 -7.58 61.16 -24.78
C GLY A 680 -8.38 60.44 -25.87
N ASP A 681 -7.80 59.58 -26.71
CA ASP A 681 -8.57 58.75 -27.65
C ASP A 681 -8.76 57.32 -27.09
N ALA A 682 -9.92 57.10 -26.48
CA ALA A 682 -10.30 55.90 -25.75
C ALA A 682 -10.71 54.70 -26.65
N LEU A 683 -9.95 54.39 -27.71
CA LEU A 683 -10.35 53.36 -28.69
C LEU A 683 -9.22 52.44 -29.19
N THR A 684 -8.16 52.22 -28.42
CA THR A 684 -7.28 51.04 -28.58
C THR A 684 -7.61 50.02 -27.48
N ASP A 685 -8.42 49.02 -27.90
CA ASP A 685 -9.04 47.92 -27.15
C ASP A 685 -8.02 46.90 -26.56
N GLY A 686 -7.11 47.32 -25.67
CA GLY A 686 -6.04 46.42 -25.21
C GLY A 686 -6.45 45.44 -24.09
N VAL A 687 -6.92 44.24 -24.38
CA VAL A 687 -7.22 43.17 -23.38
C VAL A 687 -8.45 43.43 -22.49
N ILE A 688 -9.35 42.45 -22.42
CA ILE A 688 -10.63 42.50 -21.69
C ILE A 688 -10.76 41.26 -20.79
N ASP A 689 -11.07 41.42 -19.51
CA ASP A 689 -11.46 40.30 -18.62
C ASP A 689 -12.99 40.12 -18.66
N HIS A 690 -13.45 39.04 -19.29
CA HIS A 690 -14.87 38.71 -19.45
C HIS A 690 -15.44 37.99 -18.23
N GLN A 691 -15.27 38.59 -17.05
CA GLN A 691 -15.74 38.01 -15.80
C GLN A 691 -17.26 37.78 -15.80
N ASN A 692 -18.03 38.64 -16.48
CA ASN A 692 -19.47 38.47 -16.64
C ASN A 692 -19.85 37.18 -17.39
N ILE A 693 -19.14 36.83 -18.47
CA ILE A 693 -19.39 35.59 -19.22
C ILE A 693 -19.09 34.37 -18.34
N VAL A 694 -18.01 34.46 -17.56
CA VAL A 694 -17.63 33.40 -16.61
C VAL A 694 -18.68 33.23 -15.52
N ASP A 695 -19.15 34.33 -14.92
CA ASP A 695 -20.14 34.31 -13.83
C ASP A 695 -21.52 33.83 -14.31
N ASP A 696 -21.94 34.26 -15.51
CA ASP A 696 -23.19 33.84 -16.14
C ASP A 696 -23.16 32.33 -16.41
N PHE A 697 -22.12 31.83 -17.09
CA PHE A 697 -21.95 30.40 -17.33
C PHE A 697 -21.84 29.61 -16.03
N LYS A 698 -21.10 30.12 -15.04
CA LYS A 698 -20.96 29.43 -13.75
C LYS A 698 -22.33 29.31 -13.08
N THR A 699 -23.11 30.38 -13.04
CA THR A 699 -24.47 30.35 -12.48
C THR A 699 -25.35 29.32 -13.19
N GLU A 700 -25.30 29.25 -14.52
CA GLU A 700 -26.04 28.26 -15.32
C GLU A 700 -25.56 26.82 -15.04
N TYR A 701 -24.25 26.60 -15.11
CA TYR A 701 -23.64 25.30 -14.86
C TYR A 701 -23.96 24.78 -13.46
N GLU A 702 -23.90 25.65 -12.46
CA GLU A 702 -24.17 25.30 -11.06
C GLU A 702 -25.65 25.02 -10.80
N ALA A 703 -26.56 25.68 -11.53
CA ALA A 703 -27.98 25.38 -11.49
C ALA A 703 -28.29 23.96 -12.01
N GLU A 704 -27.52 23.47 -12.98
CA GLU A 704 -27.70 22.14 -13.58
C GLU A 704 -26.90 21.04 -12.88
N ASN A 705 -25.66 21.33 -12.49
CA ASN A 705 -24.66 20.33 -12.07
C ASN A 705 -24.25 20.45 -10.59
N GLY A 706 -24.63 21.53 -9.91
CA GLY A 706 -24.24 21.88 -8.53
C GLY A 706 -23.02 22.81 -8.46
N GLU A 707 -22.76 23.47 -7.31
CA GLU A 707 -21.65 24.42 -7.23
C GLU A 707 -20.29 23.75 -7.42
N SER A 708 -19.36 24.46 -8.03
CA SER A 708 -18.01 23.97 -8.29
C SER A 708 -16.94 24.90 -7.76
N ALA A 709 -15.93 24.28 -7.13
CA ALA A 709 -14.81 24.98 -6.53
C ALA A 709 -13.72 25.39 -7.54
N VAL A 710 -13.80 24.90 -8.79
CA VAL A 710 -12.84 25.31 -9.83
C VAL A 710 -12.99 26.82 -10.12
N THR A 711 -11.87 27.46 -10.37
CA THR A 711 -11.80 28.89 -10.67
C THR A 711 -11.04 29.09 -11.97
N TYR A 712 -11.61 29.86 -12.88
CA TYR A 712 -11.03 30.20 -14.17
C TYR A 712 -11.46 31.60 -14.59
N LYS A 713 -10.73 32.20 -15.54
CA LYS A 713 -11.02 33.52 -16.12
C LYS A 713 -11.01 33.43 -17.64
N PHE A 714 -11.72 34.34 -18.31
CA PHE A 714 -11.76 34.43 -19.76
C PHE A 714 -11.25 35.79 -20.22
N ILE A 715 -10.06 35.79 -20.80
CA ILE A 715 -9.32 37.00 -21.16
C ILE A 715 -9.34 37.15 -22.68
N GLY A 716 -9.90 38.23 -23.17
CA GLY A 716 -10.06 38.52 -24.58
C GLY A 716 -9.01 39.49 -25.11
N PHE A 717 -8.44 39.17 -26.26
CA PHE A 717 -7.48 40.00 -27.03
C PHE A 717 -8.09 40.31 -28.40
N PRO A 718 -8.74 41.46 -28.58
CA PRO A 718 -9.27 41.86 -29.88
C PRO A 718 -8.10 42.22 -30.81
N GLY A 719 -8.10 41.70 -32.03
CA GLY A 719 -6.97 41.83 -32.96
C GLY A 719 -7.16 42.96 -33.96
N GLU A 720 -6.10 43.73 -34.24
CA GLU A 720 -6.11 44.81 -35.25
C GLU A 720 -6.45 44.33 -36.67
N SER A 721 -6.09 43.09 -36.99
CA SER A 721 -6.37 42.44 -38.28
C SER A 721 -7.69 41.65 -38.32
N GLY A 722 -8.57 41.84 -37.33
CA GLY A 722 -9.87 41.14 -37.23
C GLY A 722 -9.75 39.67 -36.85
N ARG A 723 -8.65 39.27 -36.19
CA ARG A 723 -8.51 37.94 -35.57
C ARG A 723 -8.52 38.09 -34.06
N ASN A 724 -9.64 37.81 -33.45
CA ASN A 724 -9.81 37.94 -32.01
C ASN A 724 -9.35 36.65 -31.31
N LEU A 725 -8.48 36.77 -30.31
CA LEU A 725 -8.01 35.64 -29.50
C LEU A 725 -8.64 35.68 -28.10
N GLY A 726 -9.30 34.60 -27.71
CA GLY A 726 -9.77 34.36 -26.35
C GLY A 726 -8.83 33.42 -25.61
N VAL A 727 -8.46 33.74 -24.38
CA VAL A 727 -7.63 32.89 -23.52
C VAL A 727 -8.39 32.55 -22.26
N VAL A 728 -8.60 31.25 -22.03
CA VAL A 728 -9.15 30.76 -20.75
C VAL A 728 -7.99 30.37 -19.85
N THR A 729 -7.88 31.02 -18.70
CA THR A 729 -6.84 30.70 -17.70
C THR A 729 -7.45 30.03 -16.48
N ILE A 730 -6.94 28.84 -16.12
CA ILE A 730 -7.47 28.00 -15.06
C ILE A 730 -6.55 28.04 -13.85
N ARG A 731 -7.12 28.31 -12.66
CA ARG A 731 -6.38 28.34 -11.40
C ARG A 731 -6.01 26.92 -10.97
N GLY A 732 -4.80 26.75 -10.48
CA GLY A 732 -4.39 25.51 -9.82
C GLY A 732 -4.62 25.51 -8.32
N THR A 733 -3.80 24.70 -7.63
CA THR A 733 -3.97 24.36 -6.21
C THR A 733 -3.67 25.54 -5.31
N SER A 734 -4.71 26.04 -4.66
CA SER A 734 -4.67 27.21 -3.75
C SER A 734 -5.12 26.86 -2.34
N ASN A 735 -5.93 25.81 -2.21
CA ASN A 735 -6.47 25.32 -0.94
C ASN A 735 -6.46 23.78 -0.88
N SER A 736 -6.81 23.20 0.25
CA SER A 736 -6.81 21.73 0.41
C SER A 736 -7.95 21.02 -0.34
N TRP A 737 -8.95 21.74 -0.86
CA TRP A 737 -9.96 21.16 -1.76
C TRP A 737 -9.35 20.86 -3.12
N ASP A 738 -8.60 21.81 -3.65
CA ASP A 738 -7.84 21.62 -4.87
C ASP A 738 -6.88 20.41 -4.73
N ALA A 739 -6.23 20.26 -3.58
CA ALA A 739 -5.36 19.10 -3.30
C ALA A 739 -6.11 17.76 -3.20
N LEU A 740 -7.37 17.77 -2.77
CA LEU A 740 -8.22 16.58 -2.73
C LEU A 740 -8.67 16.20 -4.15
N THR A 741 -8.96 17.19 -5.00
CA THR A 741 -9.22 16.99 -6.42
C THR A 741 -7.98 16.49 -7.17
N ASP A 742 -6.79 17.01 -6.85
CA ASP A 742 -5.52 16.50 -7.37
C ASP A 742 -5.36 15.01 -7.08
N ALA A 743 -5.66 14.62 -5.83
CA ALA A 743 -5.66 13.22 -5.45
C ALA A 743 -6.70 12.42 -6.23
N GLN A 744 -7.93 12.91 -6.40
CA GLN A 744 -8.98 12.22 -7.17
C GLN A 744 -8.55 11.93 -8.60
N LEU A 745 -8.01 12.92 -9.31
CA LEU A 745 -7.70 12.80 -10.74
C LEU A 745 -6.43 12.00 -11.01
N TRP A 746 -5.37 12.21 -10.23
CA TRP A 746 -4.03 11.69 -10.59
C TRP A 746 -3.43 10.67 -9.62
N SER A 747 -4.00 10.45 -8.43
CA SER A 747 -3.33 9.53 -7.49
C SER A 747 -3.31 8.09 -7.98
N SER A 748 -4.27 7.66 -8.81
CA SER A 748 -4.27 6.34 -9.44
C SER A 748 -3.10 6.18 -10.42
N ALA A 749 -2.86 7.17 -11.27
CA ALA A 749 -1.72 7.24 -12.18
C ALA A 749 -0.39 7.33 -11.42
N ALA A 750 -0.29 8.18 -10.40
CA ALA A 750 0.91 8.33 -9.58
C ALA A 750 1.31 7.02 -8.88
N LEU A 751 0.33 6.32 -8.29
CA LEU A 751 0.58 5.03 -7.64
C LEU A 751 0.90 3.94 -8.66
N ALA A 752 0.29 3.96 -9.85
CA ALA A 752 0.64 3.04 -10.94
C ALA A 752 2.08 3.26 -11.44
N GLN A 753 2.53 4.51 -11.55
CA GLN A 753 3.93 4.83 -11.85
C GLN A 753 4.88 4.35 -10.75
N TYR A 754 4.49 4.48 -9.48
CA TYR A 754 5.27 3.93 -8.36
C TYR A 754 5.40 2.41 -8.45
N VAL A 755 4.30 1.70 -8.74
CA VAL A 755 4.31 0.25 -8.99
C VAL A 755 5.24 -0.08 -10.17
N ARG A 756 5.16 0.67 -11.27
CA ARG A 756 6.07 0.52 -12.41
C ARG A 756 7.53 0.69 -12.02
N ALA A 757 7.86 1.67 -11.17
CA ALA A 757 9.23 1.99 -10.78
C ALA A 757 9.87 0.90 -9.89
N ILE A 758 9.08 0.23 -9.03
CA ILE A 758 9.60 -0.83 -8.14
C ILE A 758 9.68 -2.20 -8.83
N LEU A 759 8.96 -2.40 -9.94
CA LEU A 759 8.94 -3.67 -10.67
C LEU A 759 10.17 -3.78 -11.58
N PRO A 760 10.91 -4.91 -11.54
CA PRO A 760 11.92 -5.15 -12.55
C PRO A 760 11.23 -5.27 -13.91
N LEU A 761 11.76 -4.58 -14.92
CA LEU A 761 11.15 -4.49 -16.26
C LEU A 761 9.78 -3.79 -16.28
N GLY A 762 9.45 -2.97 -15.27
CA GLY A 762 8.16 -2.28 -15.19
C GLY A 762 7.82 -1.44 -16.43
N ASN A 763 8.82 -0.86 -17.11
CA ASN A 763 8.60 -0.09 -18.34
C ASN A 763 7.95 -0.91 -19.47
N TRP A 764 8.16 -2.24 -19.51
CA TRP A 764 7.51 -3.12 -20.48
C TRP A 764 6.00 -3.27 -20.21
N LEU A 765 5.56 -2.94 -19.00
CA LEU A 765 4.16 -3.03 -18.57
C LEU A 765 3.43 -1.68 -18.65
N THR A 766 4.09 -0.63 -19.17
CA THR A 766 3.50 0.72 -19.29
C THR A 766 2.22 0.72 -20.14
N SER A 767 2.14 -0.11 -21.18
CA SER A 767 0.98 -0.17 -22.09
C SER A 767 -0.33 -0.55 -21.40
N ILE A 768 -0.29 -1.33 -20.32
CA ILE A 768 -1.51 -1.76 -19.61
C ILE A 768 -1.94 -0.80 -18.50
N LEU A 769 -1.05 0.07 -18.02
CA LEU A 769 -1.35 0.97 -16.89
C LEU A 769 -2.60 1.84 -17.12
N PRO A 770 -2.86 2.39 -18.32
CA PRO A 770 -4.08 3.17 -18.56
C PRO A 770 -5.37 2.38 -18.36
N TYR A 771 -5.38 1.10 -18.76
CA TYR A 771 -6.53 0.21 -18.55
C TYR A 771 -6.72 -0.15 -17.09
N LEU A 772 -5.62 -0.35 -16.38
CA LEU A 772 -5.66 -0.61 -14.94
C LEU A 772 -6.17 0.62 -14.19
N VAL A 773 -5.66 1.80 -14.51
CA VAL A 773 -6.13 3.06 -13.91
C VAL A 773 -7.61 3.29 -14.21
N LYS A 774 -8.06 3.06 -15.44
CA LYS A 774 -9.49 3.03 -15.80
C LYS A 774 -10.29 2.03 -14.97
N ALA A 775 -9.79 0.80 -14.81
CA ALA A 775 -10.50 -0.21 -14.04
C ALA A 775 -10.69 0.21 -12.56
N VAL A 776 -9.77 0.99 -12.00
CA VAL A 776 -9.92 1.55 -10.65
C VAL A 776 -10.92 2.71 -10.63
N SER A 777 -10.95 3.57 -11.67
CA SER A 777 -11.92 4.67 -11.74
C SER A 777 -13.36 4.20 -11.92
N LEU A 778 -13.61 2.99 -12.44
CA LEU A 778 -14.98 2.41 -12.52
C LEU A 778 -15.66 2.22 -11.14
N ILE A 779 -14.91 2.32 -10.04
CA ILE A 779 -15.45 2.21 -8.68
C ILE A 779 -15.85 3.58 -8.12
N GLU A 780 -15.37 4.64 -8.75
CA GLU A 780 -15.81 5.98 -8.45
C GLU A 780 -17.33 6.07 -8.64
N SER A 781 -18.02 6.72 -7.70
CA SER A 781 -19.47 6.88 -7.82
C SER A 781 -19.78 7.96 -8.85
N SER A 782 -20.91 7.83 -9.55
CA SER A 782 -21.34 8.86 -10.51
C SER A 782 -21.45 10.25 -9.88
N ARG A 783 -21.79 10.33 -8.58
CA ARG A 783 -21.81 11.59 -7.82
C ARG A 783 -20.43 12.24 -7.68
N LEU A 784 -19.38 11.44 -7.48
CA LEU A 784 -17.99 11.91 -7.42
C LEU A 784 -17.53 12.36 -8.81
N GLU A 785 -17.91 11.60 -9.82
CA GLU A 785 -17.56 11.85 -11.21
C GLU A 785 -18.24 13.11 -11.77
N GLU A 786 -19.47 13.41 -11.35
CA GLU A 786 -20.22 14.62 -11.74
C GLU A 786 -19.56 15.92 -11.26
N VAL A 787 -18.81 15.88 -10.15
CA VAL A 787 -18.18 17.07 -9.56
C VAL A 787 -16.70 17.21 -9.93
N ALA A 788 -16.21 16.40 -10.87
CA ALA A 788 -14.83 16.46 -11.32
C ALA A 788 -14.56 17.78 -12.07
N PHE A 789 -13.53 18.52 -11.63
CA PHE A 789 -13.26 19.89 -12.12
C PHE A 789 -13.08 19.99 -13.64
N TYR A 790 -12.53 18.94 -14.28
CA TYR A 790 -12.31 18.95 -15.72
C TYR A 790 -13.61 19.00 -16.53
N LYS A 791 -14.73 18.49 -15.99
CA LYS A 791 -16.01 18.51 -16.70
C LYS A 791 -16.51 19.92 -16.89
N GLN A 792 -16.47 20.75 -15.85
CA GLN A 792 -16.88 22.15 -15.95
C GLN A 792 -15.96 22.93 -16.88
N THR A 793 -14.64 22.76 -16.76
CA THR A 793 -13.71 23.49 -17.64
C THR A 793 -13.93 23.09 -19.09
N THR A 794 -14.13 21.79 -19.38
CA THR A 794 -14.45 21.31 -20.74
C THR A 794 -15.79 21.87 -21.23
N SER A 795 -16.85 21.86 -20.41
CA SER A 795 -18.15 22.44 -20.75
C SER A 795 -18.07 23.94 -21.03
N PHE A 796 -17.26 24.68 -20.26
CA PHE A 796 -17.08 26.11 -20.50
C PHE A 796 -16.41 26.39 -21.84
N ILE A 797 -15.39 25.60 -22.21
CA ILE A 797 -14.72 25.75 -23.50
C ILE A 797 -15.66 25.43 -24.67
N GLU A 798 -16.50 24.40 -24.56
CA GLU A 798 -17.51 24.13 -25.60
C GLU A 798 -18.57 25.24 -25.65
N HIS A 799 -19.02 25.74 -24.50
CA HIS A 799 -19.93 26.89 -24.45
C HIS A 799 -19.34 28.13 -25.16
N LEU A 800 -18.05 28.41 -24.95
CA LEU A 800 -17.38 29.50 -25.66
C LEU A 800 -17.30 29.24 -27.16
N LYS A 801 -16.99 28.01 -27.60
CA LYS A 801 -16.97 27.65 -29.04
C LYS A 801 -18.33 27.80 -29.71
N GLU A 802 -19.42 27.58 -28.98
CA GLU A 802 -20.78 27.67 -29.50
C GLU A 802 -21.35 29.09 -29.46
N THR A 803 -20.99 29.86 -28.42
CA THR A 803 -21.62 31.15 -28.11
C THR A 803 -20.81 32.35 -28.59
N SER A 804 -19.48 32.20 -28.71
CA SER A 804 -18.59 33.31 -29.00
C SER A 804 -18.33 33.44 -30.50
N ASP A 805 -19.16 34.24 -31.19
CA ASP A 805 -18.73 34.95 -32.40
C ASP A 805 -17.66 36.03 -32.09
N LEU A 806 -17.36 36.27 -30.80
CA LEU A 806 -16.47 37.32 -30.33
C LEU A 806 -14.99 37.02 -30.61
N TYR A 807 -14.60 35.75 -30.65
CA TYR A 807 -13.21 35.30 -30.72
C TYR A 807 -13.05 34.15 -31.72
N ASP A 808 -12.21 34.35 -32.74
CA ASP A 808 -11.93 33.36 -33.79
C ASP A 808 -11.10 32.19 -33.30
N ASN A 809 -10.29 32.42 -32.26
CA ASN A 809 -9.38 31.43 -31.70
C ASN A 809 -9.53 31.44 -30.18
N ILE A 810 -9.66 30.27 -29.60
CA ILE A 810 -9.64 30.07 -28.14
C ILE A 810 -8.37 29.28 -27.81
N VAL A 811 -7.69 29.66 -26.73
CA VAL A 811 -6.54 28.93 -26.18
C VAL A 811 -6.73 28.78 -24.68
N ILE A 812 -6.28 27.67 -24.12
CA ILE A 812 -6.41 27.39 -22.69
C ILE A 812 -5.02 27.43 -22.04
N THR A 813 -4.90 28.02 -20.86
CA THR A 813 -3.67 27.99 -20.06
C THR A 813 -3.99 27.76 -18.60
N GLY A 814 -2.98 27.41 -17.82
CA GLY A 814 -3.12 27.22 -16.39
C GLY A 814 -1.84 26.70 -15.75
N HIS A 815 -1.74 26.85 -14.44
CA HIS A 815 -0.59 26.41 -13.66
C HIS A 815 -0.97 25.31 -12.66
N SER A 816 -0.07 24.34 -12.41
CA SER A 816 -0.30 23.25 -11.45
C SER A 816 -1.55 22.43 -11.80
N LEU A 817 -2.47 22.16 -10.87
CA LEU A 817 -3.80 21.61 -11.13
C LEU A 817 -4.48 22.26 -12.35
N GLY A 818 -4.42 23.58 -12.46
CA GLY A 818 -5.02 24.33 -13.57
C GLY A 818 -4.35 24.04 -14.92
N GLY A 819 -3.05 23.76 -14.92
CA GLY A 819 -2.32 23.30 -16.09
C GLY A 819 -2.74 21.89 -16.51
N GLY A 820 -2.93 20.99 -15.54
CA GLY A 820 -3.49 19.65 -15.79
C GLY A 820 -4.89 19.71 -16.39
N LEU A 821 -5.78 20.52 -15.80
CA LEU A 821 -7.13 20.76 -16.32
C LEU A 821 -7.12 21.39 -17.72
N ALA A 822 -6.22 22.34 -17.98
CA ALA A 822 -6.07 22.94 -19.30
C ALA A 822 -5.71 21.90 -20.36
N MET A 823 -4.79 20.98 -20.06
CA MET A 823 -4.43 19.89 -20.98
C MET A 823 -5.58 18.92 -21.22
N ILE A 824 -6.30 18.52 -20.16
CA ILE A 824 -7.45 17.62 -20.27
C ILE A 824 -8.53 18.27 -21.13
N SER A 825 -8.96 19.49 -20.79
CA SER A 825 -10.00 20.20 -21.53
C SER A 825 -9.58 20.53 -22.96
N GLY A 826 -8.32 20.91 -23.19
CA GLY A 826 -7.79 21.17 -24.53
C GLY A 826 -7.81 19.92 -25.42
N ALA A 827 -7.36 18.79 -24.89
CA ALA A 827 -7.37 17.51 -25.61
C ALA A 827 -8.80 17.00 -25.91
N GLN A 828 -9.75 17.20 -24.99
CA GLN A 828 -11.15 16.82 -25.19
C GLN A 828 -11.86 17.70 -26.23
N THR A 829 -11.70 19.01 -26.12
CA THR A 829 -12.39 20.01 -26.98
C THR A 829 -11.67 20.31 -28.29
N LYS A 830 -10.46 19.74 -28.47
CA LYS A 830 -9.55 19.98 -29.61
C LYS A 830 -9.11 21.46 -29.70
N VAL A 831 -8.96 22.10 -28.55
CA VAL A 831 -8.51 23.48 -28.40
C VAL A 831 -7.05 23.49 -27.93
N PRO A 832 -6.16 24.30 -28.52
CA PRO A 832 -4.79 24.41 -28.06
C PRO A 832 -4.72 24.76 -26.57
N SER A 833 -3.88 24.05 -25.82
CA SER A 833 -3.68 24.24 -24.40
C SER A 833 -2.20 24.31 -24.06
N ILE A 834 -1.84 25.29 -23.24
CA ILE A 834 -0.46 25.57 -22.84
C ILE A 834 -0.43 25.52 -21.32
N ALA A 835 0.07 24.42 -20.77
CA ALA A 835 0.15 24.21 -19.35
C ALA A 835 1.49 24.67 -18.79
N LEU A 836 1.46 25.28 -17.62
CA LEU A 836 2.63 25.55 -16.81
C LEU A 836 2.69 24.57 -15.66
N SER A 837 3.68 23.68 -15.67
CA SER A 837 3.89 22.70 -14.62
C SER A 837 2.63 21.89 -14.29
N GLY A 838 1.85 21.54 -15.31
CA GLY A 838 0.64 20.73 -15.11
C GLY A 838 1.00 19.25 -14.88
N PRO A 839 0.29 18.53 -13.99
CA PRO A 839 0.35 17.07 -13.99
C PRO A 839 -0.15 16.55 -15.35
N ASN A 840 0.45 15.46 -15.85
CA ASN A 840 0.12 14.97 -17.19
C ASN A 840 -1.16 14.13 -17.18
N ALA A 841 -1.56 13.65 -18.36
CA ALA A 841 -2.79 12.89 -18.53
C ALA A 841 -2.61 11.62 -19.38
N LEU A 842 -1.38 11.12 -19.56
CA LEU A 842 -1.14 10.02 -20.52
C LEU A 842 -1.62 8.67 -19.98
N ILE A 843 -1.30 8.29 -18.75
CA ILE A 843 -1.75 7.06 -18.08
C ILE A 843 -3.22 7.23 -17.66
N SER A 844 -3.60 8.38 -17.14
CA SER A 844 -4.99 8.65 -16.72
C SER A 844 -5.96 8.89 -17.89
N ARG A 845 -5.50 9.00 -19.15
CA ARG A 845 -6.32 9.38 -20.33
C ARG A 845 -7.67 8.69 -20.50
N PHE A 846 -7.81 7.44 -20.02
CA PHE A 846 -9.02 6.64 -20.14
C PHE A 846 -10.02 6.83 -19.00
N THR A 847 -9.66 7.56 -17.93
CA THR A 847 -10.56 7.91 -16.83
C THR A 847 -11.38 9.15 -17.13
N PHE A 848 -11.01 9.93 -18.14
CA PHE A 848 -11.73 11.14 -18.53
C PHE A 848 -12.83 10.83 -19.54
N GLU A 849 -13.88 11.65 -19.49
CA GLU A 849 -15.03 11.57 -20.41
C GLU A 849 -15.23 12.92 -21.12
N PRO A 850 -15.18 12.99 -22.47
CA PRO A 850 -14.81 11.91 -23.39
C PRO A 850 -13.35 11.46 -23.20
N GLN A 851 -13.05 10.22 -23.60
CA GLN A 851 -11.71 9.64 -23.47
C GLN A 851 -10.70 10.40 -24.33
N ILE A 852 -9.50 10.58 -23.79
CA ILE A 852 -8.40 11.27 -24.45
C ILE A 852 -7.51 10.25 -25.15
N THR A 853 -7.14 10.52 -26.40
CA THR A 853 -6.13 9.72 -27.12
C THR A 853 -4.73 10.28 -26.90
N PRO A 854 -3.66 9.47 -26.97
CA PRO A 854 -2.30 9.97 -26.96
C PRO A 854 -2.06 11.05 -28.02
N GLU A 855 -2.64 10.86 -29.21
CA GLU A 855 -2.54 11.81 -30.33
C GLU A 855 -3.18 13.16 -30.01
N ASP A 856 -4.24 13.18 -29.20
CA ASP A 856 -4.87 14.43 -28.78
C ASP A 856 -3.99 15.23 -27.83
N LEU A 857 -3.35 14.55 -26.88
CA LEU A 857 -2.37 15.17 -25.99
C LEU A 857 -1.19 15.71 -26.82
N GLU A 858 -0.66 14.90 -27.73
CA GLU A 858 0.45 15.28 -28.60
C GLU A 858 0.11 16.38 -29.60
N LYS A 859 -1.17 16.63 -29.92
CA LYS A 859 -1.56 17.64 -30.90
C LYS A 859 -2.05 18.94 -30.26
N TYR A 860 -2.78 18.85 -29.15
CA TYR A 860 -3.50 19.98 -28.56
C TYR A 860 -2.92 20.44 -27.23
N THR A 861 -1.93 19.75 -26.68
CA THR A 861 -1.34 20.13 -25.40
C THR A 861 0.15 20.42 -25.52
N PHE A 862 0.61 21.40 -24.74
CA PHE A 862 2.01 21.76 -24.59
C PHE A 862 2.28 22.07 -23.12
N ASN A 863 3.18 21.32 -22.48
CA ASN A 863 3.47 21.49 -21.05
C ASN A 863 4.86 22.12 -20.83
N ILE A 864 4.94 23.17 -20.03
CA ILE A 864 6.19 23.78 -19.60
C ILE A 864 6.59 23.12 -18.29
N VAL A 865 7.74 22.45 -18.26
CA VAL A 865 8.15 21.56 -17.17
C VAL A 865 9.42 22.11 -16.52
N PRO A 866 9.33 22.75 -15.34
CA PRO A 866 10.51 23.18 -14.62
C PRO A 866 11.34 21.98 -14.14
N ASP A 867 12.65 22.10 -14.25
CA ASP A 867 13.54 21.05 -13.79
C ASP A 867 13.40 20.83 -12.28
N ARG A 868 13.32 19.56 -11.89
CA ARG A 868 13.13 19.07 -10.50
C ARG A 868 11.75 19.31 -9.89
N ASP A 869 10.84 19.94 -10.62
CA ASP A 869 9.45 20.02 -10.19
C ASP A 869 8.81 18.62 -10.08
N PRO A 870 8.20 18.27 -8.92
CA PRO A 870 7.54 16.99 -8.74
C PRO A 870 6.16 16.88 -9.42
N VAL A 871 5.43 17.98 -9.63
CA VAL A 871 4.04 17.95 -10.13
C VAL A 871 3.93 17.49 -11.59
N PRO A 872 4.70 18.01 -12.56
CA PRO A 872 4.64 17.55 -13.94
C PRO A 872 5.30 16.17 -14.14
N ARG A 873 5.75 15.52 -13.06
CA ARG A 873 6.19 14.11 -13.05
C ARG A 873 5.07 13.15 -12.64
N ILE A 874 3.96 13.69 -12.15
CA ILE A 874 2.74 12.93 -11.91
C ILE A 874 2.13 12.63 -13.26
N ASP A 875 1.88 11.35 -13.50
CA ASP A 875 1.52 10.81 -14.80
C ASP A 875 2.65 10.98 -15.86
N ASP A 876 2.62 10.21 -16.93
CA ASP A 876 3.64 10.22 -17.97
C ASP A 876 3.49 11.45 -18.87
N LEU A 877 4.62 12.07 -19.20
CA LEU A 877 4.69 13.22 -20.09
C LEU A 877 4.18 12.85 -21.50
N SER A 878 3.37 13.72 -22.09
CA SER A 878 3.13 13.71 -23.54
C SER A 878 4.42 14.10 -24.28
N GLN A 879 4.45 13.93 -25.61
CA GLN A 879 5.66 14.27 -26.38
C GLN A 879 5.91 15.78 -26.50
N ASN A 880 4.86 16.60 -26.38
CA ASN A 880 4.94 18.05 -26.50
C ASN A 880 5.13 18.73 -25.14
N TYR A 881 6.38 18.92 -24.75
CA TYR A 881 6.72 19.68 -23.56
C TYR A 881 8.02 20.45 -23.75
N GLN A 882 8.19 21.52 -22.98
CA GLN A 882 9.42 22.31 -22.90
C GLN A 882 9.98 22.26 -21.49
N ARG A 883 11.23 21.83 -21.34
CA ARG A 883 11.93 21.95 -20.06
C ARG A 883 12.49 23.35 -19.88
N ILE A 884 12.36 23.88 -18.68
CA ILE A 884 12.99 25.13 -18.25
C ILE A 884 13.86 24.86 -17.03
N LYS A 885 14.93 25.64 -16.85
CA LYS A 885 15.79 25.49 -15.67
C LYS A 885 15.00 25.95 -14.44
N CYS A 886 15.39 25.45 -13.27
CA CYS A 886 14.92 25.99 -12.00
C CYS A 886 16.15 26.32 -11.18
N LEU A 887 16.29 27.57 -10.74
CA LEU A 887 17.43 28.02 -9.93
C LEU A 887 17.29 27.69 -8.43
N SER A 888 16.20 27.05 -8.01
CA SER A 888 16.01 26.70 -6.58
C SER A 888 17.08 25.75 -6.05
N SER A 889 17.24 25.72 -4.72
CA SER A 889 18.08 24.74 -4.04
C SER A 889 17.70 23.31 -4.43
N PRO A 890 18.66 22.40 -4.68
CA PRO A 890 18.38 20.98 -4.88
C PRO A 890 17.63 20.30 -3.73
N ASN A 891 17.65 20.91 -2.55
CA ASN A 891 16.94 20.43 -1.37
C ASN A 891 15.50 20.95 -1.27
N ALA A 892 15.08 21.83 -2.20
CA ALA A 892 13.75 22.40 -2.25
C ALA A 892 13.11 22.22 -3.66
N PRO A 893 12.76 20.97 -4.05
CA PRO A 893 12.17 20.70 -5.36
C PRO A 893 10.77 21.30 -5.54
N VAL A 894 10.00 21.53 -4.46
CA VAL A 894 8.67 22.14 -4.52
C VAL A 894 8.78 23.63 -4.83
N ASP A 895 9.88 24.29 -4.46
CA ASP A 895 10.12 25.68 -4.88
C ASP A 895 10.21 25.85 -6.41
N CYS A 896 10.53 24.79 -7.15
CA CYS A 896 10.49 24.80 -8.60
C CYS A 896 9.07 24.83 -9.17
N HIS A 897 8.08 24.51 -8.34
CA HIS A 897 6.68 24.49 -8.70
C HIS A 897 5.98 25.84 -8.60
N PHE A 898 6.66 26.90 -8.17
CA PHE A 898 6.04 28.23 -8.17
C PHE A 898 5.98 28.79 -9.61
N GLY A 899 4.76 29.05 -10.09
CA GLY A 899 4.53 29.61 -11.43
C GLY A 899 5.25 30.93 -11.69
N LYS A 900 5.38 31.81 -10.68
CA LYS A 900 6.14 33.08 -10.80
C LYS A 900 7.63 32.84 -11.01
N ARG A 901 8.22 31.84 -10.33
CA ARG A 901 9.63 31.46 -10.56
C ARG A 901 9.85 30.96 -11.98
N SER A 902 8.89 30.20 -12.52
CA SER A 902 8.91 29.74 -13.91
C SER A 902 8.78 30.91 -14.89
N LEU A 903 7.93 31.90 -14.60
CA LEU A 903 7.84 33.14 -15.37
C LEU A 903 9.18 33.88 -15.42
N CYS A 904 9.83 34.05 -14.27
CA CYS A 904 11.14 34.69 -14.18
C CYS A 904 12.23 33.94 -14.96
N GLU A 905 12.26 32.60 -14.91
CA GLU A 905 13.19 31.80 -15.73
C GLU A 905 12.99 32.06 -17.21
N ILE A 906 11.73 32.04 -17.67
CA ILE A 906 11.43 32.22 -19.08
C ILE A 906 11.77 33.65 -19.50
N LEU A 907 11.41 34.68 -18.71
CA LEU A 907 11.82 36.07 -18.97
C LEU A 907 13.34 36.22 -19.05
N TYR A 908 14.07 35.62 -18.12
CA TYR A 908 15.53 35.68 -18.09
C TYR A 908 16.17 34.98 -19.29
N THR A 909 15.65 33.80 -19.67
CA THR A 909 16.26 32.97 -20.72
C THR A 909 15.82 33.38 -22.12
N CYS A 910 14.54 33.74 -22.29
CA CYS A 910 13.96 34.14 -23.57
C CYS A 910 14.02 35.64 -23.85
N GLY A 911 14.25 36.45 -22.81
CA GLY A 911 14.09 37.88 -22.87
C GLY A 911 12.66 38.29 -22.50
N SER A 912 12.51 39.52 -22.03
CA SER A 912 11.19 40.09 -21.73
C SER A 912 10.58 40.80 -22.93
N SER A 913 11.38 41.25 -23.89
CA SER A 913 10.93 41.82 -25.17
C SER A 913 9.84 42.89 -24.99
N GLY A 914 10.11 43.88 -24.13
CA GLY A 914 9.17 44.94 -23.78
C GLY A 914 8.13 44.59 -22.71
N ARG A 915 8.07 43.33 -22.24
CA ARG A 915 7.24 42.98 -21.07
C ARG A 915 7.87 43.47 -19.77
N PRO A 916 7.06 43.96 -18.81
CA PRO A 916 7.57 44.41 -17.54
C PRO A 916 8.09 43.23 -16.73
N VAL A 917 9.13 43.46 -15.93
CA VAL A 917 9.77 42.40 -15.14
C VAL A 917 9.19 42.37 -13.72
N PRO A 918 8.64 41.25 -13.25
CA PRO A 918 8.14 41.14 -11.88
C PRO A 918 9.24 41.36 -10.84
N CYS A 919 8.97 42.17 -9.83
CA CYS A 919 9.90 42.47 -8.73
C CYS A 919 10.35 41.21 -7.97
N SER A 920 9.45 40.22 -7.86
CA SER A 920 9.75 38.91 -7.25
C SER A 920 10.88 38.14 -7.94
N CYS A 921 11.19 38.42 -9.21
CA CYS A 921 12.29 37.74 -9.90
C CYS A 921 13.63 37.99 -9.20
N VAL A 922 13.91 39.24 -8.81
CA VAL A 922 15.15 39.57 -8.09
C VAL A 922 14.94 39.40 -6.57
N ASN A 923 13.82 39.90 -6.04
CA ASN A 923 13.62 40.00 -4.59
C ASN A 923 13.35 38.65 -3.91
N GLU A 924 12.76 37.67 -4.61
CA GLU A 924 12.36 36.37 -4.03
C GLU A 924 13.08 35.17 -4.66
N TYR A 925 13.44 35.25 -5.95
CA TYR A 925 13.92 34.09 -6.71
C TYR A 925 15.37 34.18 -7.18
N ASP A 926 16.11 35.21 -6.73
CA ASP A 926 17.54 35.40 -6.96
C ASP A 926 17.96 35.45 -8.45
N TYR A 927 17.07 35.91 -9.34
CA TYR A 927 17.48 36.20 -10.73
C TYR A 927 18.32 37.48 -10.79
N PRO A 928 19.25 37.60 -11.75
CA PRO A 928 20.06 38.82 -11.93
C PRO A 928 19.18 40.06 -12.13
N GLU A 929 19.64 41.24 -11.74
CA GLU A 929 18.91 42.47 -12.02
C GLU A 929 18.74 42.67 -13.54
N PRO A 930 17.53 43.01 -14.02
CA PRO A 930 17.27 43.31 -15.43
C PRO A 930 17.93 44.64 -15.84
N ASN A 931 18.16 44.81 -17.14
CA ASN A 931 18.75 46.04 -17.67
C ASN A 931 17.72 47.17 -17.68
N ILE A 932 18.17 48.40 -17.45
CA ILE A 932 17.34 49.60 -17.58
C ILE A 932 17.13 49.89 -19.07
N ILE A 933 15.89 50.14 -19.49
CA ILE A 933 15.53 50.47 -20.88
C ILE A 933 15.92 51.92 -21.23
N ASP A 934 15.72 52.86 -20.29
CA ASP A 934 16.00 54.29 -20.46
C ASP A 934 17.21 54.78 -19.65
N ASP A 935 18.12 55.54 -20.28
CA ASP A 935 19.34 56.07 -19.64
C ASP A 935 19.11 56.94 -18.38
N ASN A 936 17.87 57.42 -18.16
CA ASN A 936 17.45 58.23 -17.00
C ASN A 936 16.50 57.48 -16.04
N GLY A 937 16.32 56.17 -16.21
CA GLY A 937 15.42 55.35 -15.38
C GLY A 937 15.89 55.22 -13.92
N SER A 938 14.92 55.10 -13.00
CA SER A 938 15.16 54.64 -11.63
C SER A 938 15.73 53.22 -11.64
N THR A 939 16.54 52.90 -10.64
CA THR A 939 17.10 51.54 -10.49
C THR A 939 15.98 50.53 -10.21
N PHE A 940 16.22 49.25 -10.53
CA PHE A 940 15.24 48.19 -10.27
C PHE A 940 14.82 48.15 -8.81
N ALA A 941 15.78 48.32 -7.89
CA ALA A 941 15.54 48.37 -6.45
C ALA A 941 14.64 49.54 -6.04
N GLU A 942 14.76 50.71 -6.68
CA GLU A 942 13.90 51.88 -6.40
C GLU A 942 12.48 51.70 -6.96
N ASN A 943 12.32 50.97 -8.08
CA ASN A 943 11.01 50.66 -8.64
C ASN A 943 10.26 49.56 -7.88
N CYS A 944 11.01 48.66 -7.23
CA CYS A 944 10.49 47.49 -6.54
C CYS A 944 10.49 47.62 -5.00
N SER A 945 10.79 48.82 -4.46
CA SER A 945 10.72 49.18 -3.04
C SER A 945 9.41 49.86 -2.68
#